data_AF-A0A952SJ55-F1
#
_entry.id   AF-A0A952SJ55-F1
#
_cell.length_a   1.000
_cell.length_b   1.000
_cell.length_c   1.000
_cell.angle_alpha   90.00
_cell.angle_beta   90.00
_cell.angle_gamma   90.00
#
_symmetry.space_group_name_H-M   'P 1'
#
loop_
_entity.id
_entity.type
_entity.pdbx_description
1 polymer ?
#
loop_
_entity_poly.entity_id
_entity_poly.type
_entity_poly.pdbx_seq_one_letter_code
_entity_poly.pdbx_strand_id
1 'polypeptide(L)'
;MSSISIQDKLKQMIPHKPAWEYRLEPSVRITYAAMNHDITQERELPFVIGVMANLSGHVDAPLPSREFVEINRYNFDRVMQRMRPRLDLDVANTLAPNAGTMSIELRFNSLSDFEPQQVASQIEPLRKFFDVRTQLVALLTMVAGNDHLAERLWEIIKNSDPQQKPEEATIDDETKSGLVTAANAADGVYLLDHVIDEATIGRDDGEKKHVRQNISTLMKEVTAGTLLITKDLEATIATRIAEIDRLLSSQLNIVMHTKAFKQLEASWRGLDYLVRQTNTSSRLMIRVLHVSKEELSQDLDKVVSNQSTVFKLVYEKEYATIGGTPYGALIGDYEFGPHPMDMELLEKLSHVAARSHAPFIAAASPSMLNVERFADISSSHDLPQTFRTPDYARWRSFREGDNARYVALTLPHVVMRRPYRPDANLIHFNESITDDSDYLWGNAAYAVGTCLTNAFAKYGWCAAIHGMEGGRLKWPNNPETGLNCPTDLDITADHEIQLANLGFIPLLYRKNTGCIEFYTMQSCQRPKMYDSCVANDNSHRSAQLRYVLTTARFAHYVRLIIAERTGAFQSRVESERLLQDWIERYVASDDTATLDAKAQYPLREAKIQVAEVSRKPGSYQAILFLRPYFQLDAPATLRLVVDLRDAEAYR
;
A
#
# COMPACT_ATOMS: atom_id res chain seq x y z
N MET A 1 49.75 -20.46 17.55
CA MET A 1 49.53 -19.19 16.81
C MET A 1 48.51 -19.49 15.72
N SER A 2 47.23 -19.23 16.02
CA SER A 2 46.11 -19.51 15.11
C SER A 2 46.01 -18.41 14.04
N SER A 3 46.02 -18.83 12.78
CA SER A 3 45.89 -17.97 11.61
C SER A 3 44.44 -17.47 11.50
N ILE A 4 44.20 -16.24 11.93
CA ILE A 4 42.94 -15.53 11.67
C ILE A 4 42.85 -15.25 10.18
N SER A 5 41.74 -15.67 9.56
CA SER A 5 41.44 -15.49 8.13
C SER A 5 41.49 -14.00 7.76
N ILE A 6 42.02 -13.70 6.57
CA ILE A 6 42.06 -12.34 6.01
C ILE A 6 40.66 -11.73 5.93
N GLN A 7 39.61 -12.55 5.78
CA GLN A 7 38.21 -12.10 5.80
C GLN A 7 37.75 -11.56 7.16
N ASP A 8 38.26 -12.10 8.27
CA ASP A 8 37.91 -11.63 9.62
C ASP A 8 38.61 -10.31 9.96
N LYS A 9 39.83 -10.10 9.44
CA LYS A 9 40.50 -8.79 9.50
C LYS A 9 39.78 -7.72 8.67
N LEU A 10 39.22 -8.09 7.51
CA LEU A 10 38.43 -7.18 6.66
C LEU A 10 37.10 -6.76 7.31
N LYS A 11 36.44 -7.66 8.06
CA LYS A 11 35.22 -7.33 8.82
C LYS A 11 35.47 -6.39 10.01
N GLN A 12 36.66 -6.44 10.61
CA GLN A 12 37.02 -5.57 11.74
C GLN A 12 37.50 -4.17 11.33
N MET A 13 37.89 -3.96 10.06
CA MET A 13 38.38 -2.66 9.56
C MET A 13 37.28 -1.71 9.08
N ILE A 14 36.03 -2.16 8.98
CA ILE A 14 34.89 -1.31 8.60
C ILE A 14 34.15 -0.94 9.88
N PRO A 15 34.19 0.32 10.35
CA PRO A 15 33.42 0.72 11.51
C PRO A 15 31.92 0.57 11.19
N HIS A 16 31.27 -0.43 11.75
CA HIS A 16 29.82 -0.58 11.72
C HIS A 16 29.20 0.52 12.61
N LYS A 17 28.92 1.68 12.02
CA LYS A 17 28.01 2.64 12.62
C LYS A 17 26.58 2.08 12.59
N PRO A 18 25.79 2.20 13.66
CA PRO A 18 24.40 1.80 13.66
C PRO A 18 23.61 2.65 12.64
N ALA A 19 22.61 2.06 11.98
CA ALA A 19 21.92 2.63 10.81
C ALA A 19 21.29 4.03 11.03
N TRP A 20 21.04 4.44 12.28
CA TRP A 20 20.50 5.76 12.64
C TRP A 20 21.56 6.88 12.66
N GLU A 21 22.85 6.55 12.60
CA GLU A 21 23.97 7.50 12.69
C GLU A 21 24.46 7.99 11.31
N TYR A 22 23.97 7.40 10.21
CA TYR A 22 24.07 7.99 8.87
C TYR A 22 23.01 9.09 8.72
N ARG A 23 23.18 10.18 9.47
CA ARG A 23 22.54 11.45 9.11
C ARG A 23 23.29 11.99 7.89
N LEU A 24 23.06 11.38 6.72
CA LEU A 24 23.50 11.92 5.43
C LEU A 24 22.80 13.26 5.29
N GLU A 25 23.49 14.35 5.62
CA GLU A 25 23.00 15.67 5.25
C GLU A 25 22.93 15.70 3.71
N PRO A 26 21.76 15.98 3.10
CA PRO A 26 21.69 16.05 1.66
C PRO A 26 22.56 17.21 1.18
N SER A 27 23.49 16.86 0.31
CA SER A 27 24.34 17.69 -0.52
C SER A 27 23.50 18.46 -1.55
N VAL A 28 23.86 19.73 -1.77
CA VAL A 28 23.23 20.77 -2.63
C VAL A 28 21.71 20.89 -2.51
N ARG A 29 21.28 21.90 -1.76
CA ARG A 29 19.87 22.20 -1.52
C ARG A 29 19.40 23.31 -2.45
N ILE A 30 18.23 23.14 -3.05
CA ILE A 30 17.62 24.23 -3.83
C ILE A 30 17.03 25.22 -2.86
N THR A 31 17.53 26.43 -2.89
CA THR A 31 16.97 27.54 -2.12
C THR A 31 16.46 28.63 -3.05
N TYR A 32 15.47 29.36 -2.57
CA TYR A 32 15.08 30.65 -3.12
C TYR A 32 15.18 31.70 -2.02
N ALA A 33 15.52 32.92 -2.41
CA ALA A 33 15.55 34.07 -1.53
C ALA A 33 14.11 34.58 -1.31
N ALA A 34 13.57 34.39 -0.12
CA ALA A 34 12.31 35.01 0.30
C ALA A 34 12.59 36.39 0.91
N MET A 35 11.84 37.41 0.51
CA MET A 35 12.00 38.79 0.98
C MET A 35 10.97 39.09 2.07
N ASN A 36 11.40 39.18 3.33
CA ASN A 36 10.54 39.62 4.44
C ASN A 36 11.09 40.93 5.02
N HIS A 37 10.36 42.05 4.87
CA HIS A 37 10.58 43.31 5.59
C HIS A 37 12.08 43.62 5.83
N ASP A 38 12.84 43.79 4.74
CA ASP A 38 14.29 44.07 4.67
C ASP A 38 15.30 42.94 4.97
N ILE A 39 14.86 41.70 5.26
CA ILE A 39 15.74 40.54 5.45
C ILE A 39 15.53 39.52 4.32
N THR A 40 16.61 39.21 3.59
CA THR A 40 16.65 38.10 2.62
C THR A 40 16.92 36.80 3.36
N GLN A 41 15.95 35.89 3.42
CA GLN A 41 16.13 34.55 4.01
C GLN A 41 16.05 33.49 2.91
N GLU A 42 17.07 32.62 2.84
CA GLU A 42 17.01 31.46 1.96
C GLU A 42 16.02 30.42 2.51
N ARG A 43 15.05 30.02 1.68
CA ARG A 43 14.04 29.01 2.00
C ARG A 43 14.10 27.87 0.99
N GLU A 44 13.85 26.67 1.48
CA GLU A 44 13.72 25.44 0.70
C GLU A 44 12.25 25.04 0.63
N LEU A 45 11.79 24.58 -0.54
CA LEU A 45 10.45 24.02 -0.65
C LEU A 45 10.42 22.59 -0.13
N PRO A 46 9.43 22.20 0.66
CA PRO A 46 9.22 20.79 0.92
C PRO A 46 8.88 20.04 -0.37
N PHE A 47 9.24 18.77 -0.42
CA PHE A 47 8.72 17.81 -1.38
C PHE A 47 7.50 17.15 -0.77
N VAL A 48 6.33 17.53 -1.29
CA VAL A 48 5.04 17.03 -0.80
C VAL A 48 4.51 15.98 -1.77
N ILE A 49 4.25 14.78 -1.29
CA ILE A 49 3.52 13.76 -2.04
C ILE A 49 2.05 13.85 -1.67
N GLY A 50 1.19 14.09 -2.66
CA GLY A 50 -0.26 14.01 -2.51
C GLY A 50 -0.74 12.59 -2.81
N VAL A 51 -1.41 11.92 -1.87
CA VAL A 51 -2.02 10.60 -2.08
C VAL A 51 -3.53 10.79 -2.19
N MET A 52 -4.14 10.25 -3.24
CA MET A 52 -5.59 10.23 -3.45
C MET A 52 -6.05 8.78 -3.43
N ALA A 53 -6.91 8.43 -2.47
CA ALA A 53 -7.33 7.05 -2.26
C ALA A 53 -8.74 6.95 -1.66
N ASN A 54 -9.41 5.82 -1.87
CA ASN A 54 -10.61 5.49 -1.12
C ASN A 54 -10.23 4.91 0.24
N LEU A 55 -10.44 5.68 1.32
CA LEU A 55 -9.97 5.34 2.67
C LEU A 55 -11.11 5.19 3.67
N SER A 56 -12.33 5.65 3.35
CA SER A 56 -13.48 5.49 4.25
C SER A 56 -14.30 4.23 3.94
N GLY A 57 -14.12 3.61 2.77
CA GLY A 57 -14.99 2.54 2.30
C GLY A 57 -16.32 3.13 1.84
N HIS A 58 -17.31 3.15 2.74
CA HIS A 58 -18.57 3.85 2.51
C HIS A 58 -18.50 5.30 3.06
N VAL A 59 -19.12 6.24 2.34
CA VAL A 59 -18.90 7.68 2.52
C VAL A 59 -19.91 8.28 3.50
N ASP A 60 -19.42 9.05 4.49
CA ASP A 60 -20.27 9.86 5.37
C ASP A 60 -20.31 11.36 5.01
N ALA A 61 -19.36 11.91 4.22
CA ALA A 61 -19.25 13.37 3.97
C ALA A 61 -18.98 13.74 2.50
N PRO A 62 -19.51 14.86 1.96
CA PRO A 62 -19.36 15.22 0.55
C PRO A 62 -17.96 15.79 0.21
N LEU A 63 -17.46 15.49 -1.00
CA LEU A 63 -16.13 15.88 -1.50
C LEU A 63 -15.75 17.38 -1.33
N PRO A 64 -16.63 18.38 -1.56
CA PRO A 64 -16.27 19.80 -1.47
C PRO A 64 -15.82 20.27 -0.08
N SER A 65 -16.11 19.51 0.97
CA SER A 65 -15.72 19.82 2.35
C SER A 65 -14.38 19.20 2.77
N ARG A 66 -13.78 18.37 1.91
CA ARG A 66 -12.59 17.58 2.22
C ARG A 66 -11.33 18.36 1.83
N GLU A 67 -10.27 18.21 2.63
CA GLU A 67 -8.96 18.80 2.37
C GLU A 67 -7.88 17.72 2.46
N PHE A 68 -6.72 18.00 1.86
CA PHE A 68 -5.52 17.20 2.05
C PHE A 68 -5.05 17.24 3.52
N VAL A 69 -4.94 16.08 4.15
CA VAL A 69 -4.50 15.93 5.54
C VAL A 69 -3.06 15.39 5.55
N GLU A 70 -2.17 16.05 6.27
CA GLU A 70 -0.80 15.56 6.44
C GLU A 70 -0.76 14.27 7.27
N ILE A 71 -0.04 13.27 6.79
CA ILE A 71 0.16 11.98 7.46
C ILE A 71 1.66 11.68 7.64
N ASN A 72 1.99 11.13 8.79
CA ASN A 72 3.31 10.69 9.20
C ASN A 72 3.18 9.48 10.15
N ARG A 73 4.33 8.92 10.58
CA ARG A 73 4.37 7.71 11.41
C ARG A 73 3.75 7.90 12.81
N TYR A 74 3.61 9.14 13.28
CA TYR A 74 3.11 9.44 14.63
C TYR A 74 1.63 9.78 14.65
N ASN A 75 1.07 10.30 13.55
CA ASN A 75 -0.33 10.70 13.47
C ASN A 75 -1.19 9.75 12.63
N PHE A 76 -0.64 8.63 12.15
CA PHE A 76 -1.31 7.68 11.27
C PHE A 76 -2.68 7.24 11.80
N ASP A 77 -2.74 6.69 13.02
CA ASP A 77 -4.00 6.22 13.62
C ASP A 77 -4.99 7.37 13.85
N ARG A 78 -4.50 8.57 14.18
CA ARG A 78 -5.36 9.75 14.34
C ARG A 78 -5.99 10.18 13.01
N VAL A 79 -5.25 10.09 11.91
CA VAL A 79 -5.77 10.36 10.56
C VAL A 79 -6.80 9.30 10.21
N MET A 80 -6.53 8.02 10.48
CA MET A 80 -7.47 6.92 10.26
C MET A 80 -8.79 7.13 11.04
N GLN A 81 -8.71 7.43 12.34
CA GLN A 81 -9.89 7.75 13.16
C GLN A 81 -10.69 8.95 12.64
N ARG A 82 -10.01 9.96 12.08
CA ARG A 82 -10.68 11.12 11.47
C ARG A 82 -11.43 10.75 10.19
N MET A 83 -10.90 9.81 9.40
CA MET A 83 -11.54 9.33 8.18
C MET A 83 -12.71 8.38 8.45
N ARG A 84 -12.77 7.78 9.66
CA ARG A 84 -13.81 6.84 10.12
C ARG A 84 -14.11 5.71 9.11
N PRO A 85 -13.13 4.90 8.71
CA PRO A 85 -13.36 3.79 7.79
C PRO A 85 -14.46 2.85 8.29
N ARG A 86 -15.44 2.60 7.43
CA ARG A 86 -16.58 1.73 7.68
C ARG A 86 -16.88 0.87 6.47
N LEU A 87 -17.16 -0.41 6.73
CA LEU A 87 -17.64 -1.35 5.73
C LEU A 87 -18.97 -1.96 6.19
N ASP A 88 -19.97 -1.91 5.31
CA ASP A 88 -21.22 -2.63 5.45
C ASP A 88 -21.21 -3.74 4.39
N LEU A 89 -21.17 -4.99 4.83
CA LEU A 89 -21.02 -6.15 3.95
C LEU A 89 -22.12 -7.17 4.20
N ASP A 90 -22.60 -7.81 3.14
CA ASP A 90 -23.43 -9.00 3.23
C ASP A 90 -22.58 -10.21 2.85
N VAL A 91 -22.37 -11.11 3.82
CA VAL A 91 -21.51 -12.30 3.66
C VAL A 91 -22.30 -13.58 3.87
N ALA A 92 -21.87 -14.68 3.25
CA ALA A 92 -22.48 -15.99 3.50
C ALA A 92 -22.23 -16.42 4.96
N ASN A 93 -23.26 -16.95 5.61
CA ASN A 93 -23.16 -17.44 6.99
C ASN A 93 -22.86 -18.94 6.99
N THR A 94 -21.69 -19.32 7.47
CA THR A 94 -21.22 -20.72 7.60
C THR A 94 -21.32 -21.26 9.02
N LEU A 95 -21.79 -20.46 9.99
CA LEU A 95 -21.90 -20.87 11.39
C LEU A 95 -23.03 -21.89 11.61
N ALA A 96 -24.04 -21.90 10.75
CA ALA A 96 -25.10 -22.89 10.77
C ALA A 96 -25.46 -23.35 9.34
N PRO A 97 -25.81 -24.63 9.14
CA PRO A 97 -26.24 -25.13 7.84
C PRO A 97 -27.51 -24.39 7.39
N ASN A 98 -27.52 -23.90 6.14
CA ASN A 98 -28.62 -23.15 5.50
C ASN A 98 -28.94 -21.77 6.10
N ALA A 99 -27.98 -21.11 6.77
CA ALA A 99 -28.22 -19.83 7.46
C ALA A 99 -28.31 -18.59 6.54
N GLY A 100 -28.19 -18.74 5.21
CA GLY A 100 -28.31 -17.64 4.25
C GLY A 100 -27.16 -16.63 4.33
N THR A 101 -27.48 -15.34 4.21
CA THR A 101 -26.52 -14.23 4.31
C THR A 101 -26.62 -13.53 5.67
N MET A 102 -25.49 -13.02 6.16
CA MET A 102 -25.40 -12.18 7.36
C MET A 102 -24.88 -10.80 6.96
N SER A 103 -25.58 -9.76 7.41
CA SER A 103 -25.11 -8.38 7.29
C SER A 103 -24.16 -8.06 8.44
N ILE A 104 -22.97 -7.59 8.11
CA ILE A 104 -21.94 -7.19 9.07
C ILE A 104 -21.56 -5.73 8.86
N GLU A 105 -21.39 -5.01 9.96
CA GLU A 105 -20.83 -3.66 9.98
C GLU A 105 -19.47 -3.73 10.66
N LEU A 106 -18.42 -3.31 9.94
CA LEU A 106 -17.05 -3.25 10.44
C LEU A 106 -16.60 -1.79 10.50
N ARG A 107 -15.94 -1.43 11.61
CA ARG A 107 -15.37 -0.11 11.86
C ARG A 107 -13.90 -0.24 12.18
N PHE A 108 -13.09 0.64 11.62
CA PHE A 108 -11.63 0.60 11.79
C PHE A 108 -11.13 1.94 12.31
N ASN A 109 -10.39 1.90 13.42
CA ASN A 109 -9.76 3.04 14.06
C ASN A 109 -8.22 2.99 13.98
N SER A 110 -7.65 1.79 13.85
CA SER A 110 -6.21 1.57 13.67
C SER A 110 -5.95 0.43 12.68
N LEU A 111 -4.69 0.30 12.26
CA LEU A 111 -4.31 -0.79 11.34
C LEU A 111 -4.44 -2.19 11.98
N SER A 112 -4.37 -2.29 13.31
CA SER A 112 -4.59 -3.55 14.03
C SER A 112 -6.04 -4.02 13.96
N ASP A 113 -7.00 -3.14 13.67
CA ASP A 113 -8.41 -3.52 13.57
C ASP A 113 -8.70 -4.41 12.34
N PHE A 114 -7.78 -4.47 11.38
CA PHE A 114 -7.82 -5.42 10.26
C PHE A 114 -7.35 -6.84 10.66
N GLU A 115 -6.82 -7.03 11.87
CA GLU A 115 -6.41 -8.35 12.33
C GLU A 115 -7.62 -9.26 12.57
N PRO A 116 -7.52 -10.58 12.29
CA PRO A 116 -8.64 -11.51 12.36
C PRO A 116 -9.37 -11.49 13.70
N GLN A 117 -8.63 -11.30 14.79
CA GLN A 117 -9.19 -11.20 16.14
C GLN A 117 -10.06 -9.96 16.33
N GLN A 118 -9.60 -8.80 15.85
CA GLN A 118 -10.37 -7.57 15.96
C GLN A 118 -11.62 -7.63 15.08
N VAL A 119 -11.50 -8.18 13.87
CA VAL A 119 -12.65 -8.40 12.98
C VAL A 119 -13.67 -9.35 13.62
N ALA A 120 -13.23 -10.47 14.20
CA ALA A 120 -14.10 -11.42 14.90
C ALA A 120 -14.83 -10.77 16.09
N SER A 121 -14.15 -9.88 16.82
CA SER A 121 -14.73 -9.22 18.00
C SER A 121 -15.86 -8.25 17.67
N GLN A 122 -15.88 -7.69 16.46
CA GLN A 122 -16.92 -6.76 16.01
C GLN A 122 -18.19 -7.50 15.56
N ILE A 123 -18.05 -8.74 15.10
CA ILE A 123 -19.16 -9.54 14.58
C ILE A 123 -19.78 -10.32 15.76
N GLU A 124 -20.98 -9.94 16.20
CA GLU A 124 -21.59 -10.47 17.44
C GLU A 124 -21.64 -12.01 17.50
N PRO A 125 -22.06 -12.75 16.45
CA PRO A 125 -22.01 -14.21 16.46
C PRO A 125 -20.60 -14.77 16.68
N LEU A 126 -19.58 -14.22 16.00
CA LEU A 126 -18.19 -14.68 16.11
C LEU A 126 -17.59 -14.34 17.48
N ARG A 127 -17.92 -13.17 18.03
CA ARG A 127 -17.51 -12.79 19.38
C ARG A 127 -17.98 -13.82 20.42
N LYS A 128 -19.23 -14.29 20.33
CA LYS A 128 -19.75 -15.32 21.25
C LYS A 128 -18.95 -16.62 21.15
N PHE A 129 -18.64 -17.08 19.95
CA PHE A 129 -17.78 -18.26 19.75
C PHE A 129 -16.36 -18.04 20.28
N PHE A 130 -15.80 -16.84 20.11
CA PHE A 130 -14.50 -16.47 20.63
C PHE A 130 -14.45 -16.44 22.17
N ASP A 131 -15.51 -15.92 22.81
CA ASP A 131 -15.64 -15.92 24.28
C ASP A 131 -15.72 -17.34 24.82
N VAL A 132 -16.51 -18.22 24.19
CA VAL A 132 -16.61 -19.65 24.54
C VAL A 132 -15.25 -20.34 24.37
N ARG A 133 -14.55 -20.09 23.26
CA ARG A 133 -13.20 -20.63 23.00
C ARG A 133 -12.21 -20.20 24.09
N THR A 134 -12.23 -18.94 24.48
CA THR A 134 -11.35 -18.40 25.53
C THR A 134 -11.62 -19.06 26.88
N GLN A 135 -12.89 -19.27 27.22
CA GLN A 135 -13.29 -19.95 28.45
C GLN A 135 -12.89 -21.43 28.45
N LEU A 136 -13.03 -22.13 27.31
CA LEU A 136 -12.62 -23.53 27.16
C LEU A 136 -11.10 -23.71 27.22
N VAL A 137 -10.30 -22.80 26.66
CA VAL A 137 -8.84 -22.83 26.76
C VAL A 137 -8.37 -22.59 28.20
N ALA A 138 -9.01 -21.63 28.90
CA ALA A 138 -8.74 -21.41 30.32
C ALA A 138 -9.08 -22.66 31.14
N LEU A 139 -10.21 -23.31 30.86
CA LEU A 139 -10.61 -24.55 31.51
C LEU A 139 -9.64 -25.70 31.20
N LEU A 140 -9.22 -25.87 29.94
CA LEU A 140 -8.24 -26.88 29.54
C LEU A 140 -6.93 -26.71 30.31
N THR A 141 -6.45 -25.47 30.45
CA THR A 141 -5.23 -25.16 31.21
C THR A 141 -5.37 -25.53 32.69
N MET A 142 -6.56 -25.36 33.26
CA MET A 142 -6.83 -25.72 34.66
C MET A 142 -6.95 -27.24 34.85
N VAL A 143 -7.62 -27.93 33.93
CA VAL A 143 -7.82 -29.39 33.95
C VAL A 143 -6.48 -30.12 33.76
N ALA A 144 -5.65 -29.67 32.81
CA ALA A 144 -4.33 -30.25 32.54
C ALA A 144 -3.35 -30.16 33.73
N GLY A 145 -3.63 -29.29 34.71
CA GLY A 145 -2.85 -29.18 35.95
C GLY A 145 -3.47 -29.91 37.15
N ASN A 146 -4.67 -30.49 37.03
CA ASN A 146 -5.44 -31.01 38.15
C ASN A 146 -6.33 -32.21 37.77
N ASP A 147 -5.77 -33.41 37.81
CA ASP A 147 -6.45 -34.68 37.48
C ASP A 147 -7.74 -34.89 38.31
N HIS A 148 -7.75 -34.44 39.57
CA HIS A 148 -8.91 -34.60 40.45
C HIS A 148 -10.11 -33.77 39.98
N LEU A 149 -9.85 -32.56 39.45
CA LEU A 149 -10.89 -31.72 38.86
C LEU A 149 -11.48 -32.38 37.61
N ALA A 150 -10.63 -33.01 36.79
CA ALA A 150 -11.05 -33.71 35.56
C ALA A 150 -12.03 -34.84 35.87
N GLU A 151 -11.70 -35.68 36.86
CA GLU A 151 -12.54 -36.80 37.29
C GLU A 151 -13.89 -36.33 37.85
N ARG A 152 -13.88 -35.31 38.72
CA ARG A 152 -15.12 -34.76 39.30
C ARG A 152 -16.03 -34.15 38.25
N LEU A 153 -15.48 -33.36 37.32
CA LEU A 153 -16.26 -32.79 36.22
C LEU A 153 -16.89 -33.88 35.36
N TRP A 154 -16.17 -34.97 35.10
CA TRP A 154 -16.70 -36.12 34.38
C TRP A 154 -17.86 -36.80 35.13
N GLU A 155 -17.77 -36.98 36.45
CA GLU A 155 -18.87 -37.53 37.26
C GLU A 155 -20.13 -36.66 37.21
N ILE A 156 -19.97 -35.33 37.34
CA ILE A 156 -21.11 -34.40 37.30
C ILE A 156 -21.78 -34.47 35.93
N ILE A 157 -21.00 -34.39 34.86
CA ILE A 157 -21.50 -34.45 33.49
C ILE A 157 -22.25 -35.75 33.25
N LYS A 158 -21.71 -36.90 33.68
CA LYS A 158 -22.34 -38.20 33.55
C LYS A 158 -23.69 -38.27 34.26
N ASN A 159 -23.79 -37.68 35.45
CA ASN A 159 -25.05 -37.62 36.21
C ASN A 159 -26.04 -36.58 35.67
N SER A 160 -25.57 -35.67 34.80
CA SER A 160 -26.39 -34.61 34.18
C SER A 160 -26.97 -35.00 32.82
N ASP A 161 -26.57 -36.13 32.25
CA ASP A 161 -26.98 -36.57 30.91
C ASP A 161 -28.46 -37.02 30.90
N PRO A 162 -29.37 -36.34 30.17
CA PRO A 162 -30.77 -36.71 30.12
C PRO A 162 -31.05 -38.04 29.38
N GLN A 163 -30.04 -38.64 28.74
CA GLN A 163 -30.23 -39.83 27.89
C GLN A 163 -30.11 -41.18 28.61
N GLN A 164 -29.78 -41.22 29.90
CA GLN A 164 -29.93 -42.45 30.69
C GLN A 164 -31.38 -42.61 31.16
N LYS A 165 -32.19 -43.27 30.32
CA LYS A 165 -33.44 -43.93 30.77
C LYS A 165 -33.12 -44.78 32.01
N PRO A 166 -33.87 -44.67 33.13
CA PRO A 166 -33.74 -45.62 34.21
C PRO A 166 -34.16 -47.01 33.72
N GLU A 167 -33.32 -48.01 33.94
CA GLU A 167 -33.68 -49.42 33.80
C GLU A 167 -34.94 -49.71 34.63
N GLU A 168 -35.85 -50.49 34.03
CA GLU A 168 -37.12 -50.92 34.59
C GLU A 168 -36.93 -51.59 35.96
N ALA A 169 -37.35 -50.90 37.02
CA ALA A 169 -37.72 -51.55 38.27
C ALA A 169 -39.24 -51.80 38.25
N THR A 170 -39.59 -53.07 38.14
CA THR A 170 -40.95 -53.57 38.39
C THR A 170 -41.32 -53.39 39.86
N ILE A 171 -42.51 -52.85 40.14
CA ILE A 171 -43.56 -53.33 41.06
C ILE A 171 -44.59 -52.21 41.31
N ASP A 172 -45.86 -52.61 41.30
CA ASP A 172 -47.14 -51.90 41.39
C ASP A 172 -47.30 -50.89 42.54
N ASP A 173 -48.02 -49.78 42.31
CA ASP A 173 -49.42 -49.56 42.78
C ASP A 173 -49.91 -48.13 42.46
N GLU A 174 -51.22 -47.99 42.21
CA GLU A 174 -51.92 -46.76 41.83
C GLU A 174 -52.02 -45.75 43.00
N THR A 175 -51.57 -44.49 42.84
CA THR A 175 -52.42 -43.28 43.02
C THR A 175 -51.67 -41.95 42.80
N LYS A 176 -52.37 -41.03 42.12
CA LYS A 176 -52.24 -39.55 42.13
C LYS A 176 -51.08 -38.90 41.37
N SER A 177 -51.43 -38.50 40.15
CA SER A 177 -51.09 -37.23 39.50
C SER A 177 -50.88 -36.07 40.48
N GLY A 178 -49.75 -35.38 40.35
CA GLY A 178 -49.47 -34.11 41.04
C GLY A 178 -48.03 -33.62 40.89
N LEU A 179 -47.79 -32.78 39.87
CA LEU A 179 -46.69 -31.83 39.70
C LEU A 179 -45.25 -32.31 39.99
N VAL A 180 -44.51 -32.64 38.92
CA VAL A 180 -43.04 -32.44 38.88
C VAL A 180 -42.76 -31.32 37.89
N THR A 181 -42.58 -30.11 38.42
CA THR A 181 -42.09 -28.94 37.68
C THR A 181 -40.86 -28.39 38.40
N ALA A 182 -39.76 -28.26 37.64
CA ALA A 182 -38.65 -27.33 37.88
C ALA A 182 -37.76 -27.51 39.14
N ALA A 183 -37.21 -28.70 39.40
CA ALA A 183 -36.21 -28.91 40.47
C ALA A 183 -34.74 -29.09 40.00
N ASN A 184 -34.47 -29.48 38.74
CA ASN A 184 -33.11 -29.92 38.34
C ASN A 184 -32.08 -28.82 38.04
N ALA A 185 -32.39 -27.54 38.23
CA ALA A 185 -31.42 -26.46 38.00
C ALA A 185 -30.70 -25.98 39.28
N ALA A 186 -31.29 -26.18 40.46
CA ALA A 186 -30.73 -25.71 41.72
C ALA A 186 -29.63 -26.64 42.26
N ASP A 187 -29.81 -27.97 42.15
CA ASP A 187 -28.86 -28.96 42.69
C ASP A 187 -27.49 -28.95 41.96
N GLY A 188 -27.47 -28.67 40.66
CA GLY A 188 -26.22 -28.57 39.89
C GLY A 188 -25.34 -27.38 40.31
N VAL A 189 -25.93 -26.30 40.81
CA VAL A 189 -25.20 -25.09 41.24
C VAL A 189 -24.49 -25.30 42.58
N TYR A 190 -25.11 -26.04 43.51
CA TYR A 190 -24.49 -26.40 44.80
C TYR A 190 -23.38 -27.46 44.62
N LEU A 191 -23.55 -28.39 43.69
CA LEU A 191 -22.55 -29.41 43.37
C LEU A 191 -21.29 -28.77 42.75
N LEU A 192 -21.45 -27.74 41.92
CA LEU A 192 -20.34 -26.97 41.36
C LEU A 192 -19.51 -26.24 42.44
N ASP A 193 -20.17 -25.66 43.46
CA ASP A 193 -19.49 -24.96 44.54
C ASP A 193 -18.60 -25.91 45.36
N HIS A 194 -19.10 -27.10 45.65
CA HIS A 194 -18.32 -28.13 46.33
C HIS A 194 -17.07 -28.55 45.54
N VAL A 195 -17.16 -28.64 44.21
CA VAL A 195 -16.04 -29.06 43.35
C VAL A 195 -14.99 -27.95 43.24
N ILE A 196 -15.39 -26.69 43.20
CA ILE A 196 -14.47 -25.55 43.16
C ILE A 196 -13.71 -25.43 44.49
N ASP A 197 -14.40 -25.64 45.62
CA ASP A 197 -13.78 -25.59 46.95
C ASP A 197 -12.88 -26.81 47.23
N GLU A 198 -13.25 -28.02 46.76
CA GLU A 198 -12.43 -29.24 46.90
C GLU A 198 -11.17 -29.21 46.02
N ALA A 199 -11.27 -28.71 44.78
CA ALA A 199 -10.14 -28.70 43.84
C ALA A 199 -9.05 -27.65 44.19
N THR A 200 -9.23 -26.87 45.27
CA THR A 200 -8.28 -25.84 45.75
C THR A 200 -7.94 -24.79 44.68
N ILE A 201 -8.89 -24.45 43.81
CA ILE A 201 -8.66 -23.58 42.66
C ILE A 201 -8.92 -22.13 43.04
N GLY A 202 -7.84 -21.35 43.11
CA GLY A 202 -7.87 -19.92 43.33
C GLY A 202 -7.92 -19.50 44.80
N ARG A 203 -7.07 -18.55 45.18
CA ARG A 203 -7.03 -17.98 46.54
C ARG A 203 -7.97 -16.77 46.70
N ASP A 204 -8.45 -16.22 45.58
CA ASP A 204 -9.24 -15.00 45.51
C ASP A 204 -10.67 -15.26 44.97
N ASP A 205 -11.66 -14.52 45.46
CA ASP A 205 -13.08 -14.70 45.09
C ASP A 205 -13.33 -14.41 43.59
N GLY A 206 -12.48 -13.58 42.98
CA GLY A 206 -12.52 -13.27 41.54
C GLY A 206 -12.15 -14.44 40.63
N GLU A 207 -11.20 -15.28 41.06
CA GLU A 207 -10.77 -16.47 40.31
C GLU A 207 -11.84 -17.57 40.37
N LYS A 208 -12.42 -17.80 41.57
CA LYS A 208 -13.53 -18.75 41.74
C LYS A 208 -14.73 -18.41 40.86
N LYS A 209 -15.04 -17.12 40.71
CA LYS A 209 -16.11 -16.65 39.82
C LYS A 209 -15.81 -16.94 38.35
N HIS A 210 -14.57 -16.75 37.89
CA HIS A 210 -14.17 -17.09 36.52
C HIS A 210 -14.25 -18.58 36.25
N VAL A 211 -13.77 -19.41 37.19
CA VAL A 211 -13.83 -20.87 37.09
C VAL A 211 -15.28 -21.33 37.00
N ARG A 212 -16.15 -20.80 37.86
CA ARG A 212 -17.59 -21.07 37.82
C ARG A 212 -18.19 -20.74 36.46
N GLN A 213 -17.82 -19.61 35.88
CA GLN A 213 -18.31 -19.19 34.57
C GLN A 213 -17.82 -20.13 33.47
N ASN A 214 -16.55 -20.53 33.47
CA ASN A 214 -15.97 -21.48 32.51
C ASN A 214 -16.66 -22.86 32.56
N ILE A 215 -16.85 -23.40 33.78
CA ILE A 215 -17.56 -24.68 33.97
C ILE A 215 -19.02 -24.56 33.54
N SER A 216 -19.68 -23.44 33.86
CA SER A 216 -21.07 -23.22 33.43
C SER A 216 -21.22 -23.17 31.91
N THR A 217 -20.21 -22.65 31.20
CA THR A 217 -20.18 -22.61 29.74
C THR A 217 -19.99 -24.01 29.17
N LEU A 218 -19.06 -24.80 29.73
CA LEU A 218 -18.91 -26.21 29.36
C LEU A 218 -20.24 -26.96 29.55
N MET A 219 -20.90 -26.80 30.69
CA MET A 219 -22.20 -27.45 30.96
C MET A 219 -23.28 -27.04 29.95
N LYS A 220 -23.31 -25.78 29.52
CA LYS A 220 -24.24 -25.30 28.48
C LYS A 220 -23.96 -25.97 27.12
N GLU A 221 -22.69 -26.08 26.73
CA GLU A 221 -22.27 -26.74 25.48
C GLU A 221 -22.60 -28.25 25.50
N VAL A 222 -22.45 -28.89 26.65
CA VAL A 222 -22.84 -30.30 26.86
C VAL A 222 -24.35 -30.46 26.78
N THR A 223 -25.11 -29.59 27.45
CA THR A 223 -26.58 -29.61 27.44
C THR A 223 -27.15 -29.34 26.05
N ALA A 224 -26.45 -28.54 25.24
CA ALA A 224 -26.80 -28.28 23.84
C ALA A 224 -26.58 -29.49 22.92
N GLY A 225 -26.07 -30.63 23.44
CA GLY A 225 -25.88 -31.87 22.69
C GLY A 225 -24.77 -31.80 21.64
N THR A 226 -23.88 -30.80 21.74
CA THR A 226 -22.81 -30.57 20.75
C THR A 226 -21.53 -31.34 21.08
N LEU A 227 -21.42 -31.89 22.29
CA LEU A 227 -20.23 -32.60 22.78
C LEU A 227 -20.55 -34.07 23.06
N LEU A 228 -19.87 -35.00 22.37
CA LEU A 228 -19.83 -36.42 22.74
C LEU A 228 -18.67 -36.62 23.71
N ILE A 229 -18.99 -36.82 24.98
CA ILE A 229 -17.99 -36.80 26.04
C ILE A 229 -17.41 -38.20 26.18
N THR A 230 -16.11 -38.29 25.93
CA THR A 230 -15.33 -39.51 26.18
C THR A 230 -14.69 -39.46 27.57
N LYS A 231 -14.09 -40.57 28.00
CA LYS A 231 -13.44 -40.66 29.32
C LYS A 231 -12.27 -39.68 29.50
N ASP A 232 -11.74 -39.17 28.39
CA ASP A 232 -10.70 -38.15 28.35
C ASP A 232 -11.35 -36.76 28.13
N LEU A 233 -11.53 -36.02 29.22
CA LEU A 233 -12.13 -34.69 29.21
C LEU A 233 -11.21 -33.68 28.50
N GLU A 234 -9.90 -33.80 28.64
CA GLU A 234 -8.93 -32.91 28.00
C GLU A 234 -8.99 -33.02 26.49
N ALA A 235 -8.95 -34.26 25.98
CA ALA A 235 -9.09 -34.50 24.54
C ALA A 235 -10.45 -34.02 24.00
N THR A 236 -11.52 -34.17 24.78
CA THR A 236 -12.86 -33.70 24.40
C THR A 236 -12.90 -32.16 24.30
N ILE A 237 -12.36 -31.45 25.29
CA ILE A 237 -12.29 -29.97 25.30
C ILE A 237 -11.39 -29.49 24.15
N ALA A 238 -10.22 -30.10 23.94
CA ALA A 238 -9.31 -29.77 22.85
C ALA A 238 -9.96 -29.97 21.47
N THR A 239 -10.72 -31.05 21.30
CA THR A 239 -11.47 -31.32 20.05
C THR A 239 -12.53 -30.24 19.80
N ARG A 240 -13.23 -29.80 20.85
CA ARG A 240 -14.23 -28.72 20.73
C ARG A 240 -13.59 -27.37 20.40
N ILE A 241 -12.47 -27.05 21.04
CA ILE A 241 -11.70 -25.84 20.71
C ILE A 241 -11.30 -25.87 19.24
N ALA A 242 -10.79 -26.99 18.73
CA ALA A 242 -10.43 -27.15 17.32
C ALA A 242 -11.64 -27.01 16.38
N GLU A 243 -12.82 -27.49 16.78
CA GLU A 243 -14.06 -27.31 16.02
C GLU A 243 -14.48 -25.83 15.95
N ILE A 244 -14.45 -25.12 17.09
CA ILE A 244 -14.74 -23.68 17.14
C ILE A 244 -13.73 -22.91 16.29
N ASP A 245 -12.43 -23.21 16.41
CA ASP A 245 -11.37 -22.56 15.63
C ASP A 245 -11.57 -22.82 14.12
N ARG A 246 -12.07 -24.00 13.71
CA ARG A 246 -12.44 -24.30 12.31
C ARG A 246 -13.63 -23.46 11.84
N LEU A 247 -14.68 -23.33 12.65
CA LEU A 247 -15.87 -22.53 12.32
C LEU A 247 -15.53 -21.04 12.22
N LEU A 248 -14.80 -20.52 13.21
CA LEU A 248 -14.28 -19.15 13.21
C LEU A 248 -13.43 -18.90 11.98
N SER A 249 -12.49 -19.79 11.66
CA SER A 249 -11.63 -19.65 10.49
C SER A 249 -12.41 -19.68 9.18
N SER A 250 -13.40 -20.56 9.04
CA SER A 250 -14.24 -20.62 7.84
C SER A 250 -15.02 -19.32 7.63
N GLN A 251 -15.68 -18.79 8.66
CA GLN A 251 -16.44 -17.55 8.55
C GLN A 251 -15.53 -16.34 8.33
N LEU A 252 -14.40 -16.26 9.04
CA LEU A 252 -13.45 -15.16 8.90
C LEU A 252 -12.80 -15.14 7.52
N ASN A 253 -12.48 -16.29 6.92
CA ASN A 253 -11.97 -16.35 5.55
C ASN A 253 -12.94 -15.69 4.56
N ILE A 254 -14.25 -15.98 4.65
CA ILE A 254 -15.27 -15.35 3.77
C ILE A 254 -15.31 -13.83 3.96
N VAL A 255 -15.27 -13.36 5.20
CA VAL A 255 -15.29 -11.92 5.52
C VAL A 255 -14.04 -11.23 4.94
N MET A 256 -12.85 -11.78 5.22
CA MET A 256 -11.58 -11.18 4.83
C MET A 256 -11.30 -11.27 3.31
N HIS A 257 -11.83 -12.28 2.63
CA HIS A 257 -11.68 -12.42 1.17
C HIS A 257 -12.70 -11.62 0.37
N THR A 258 -13.64 -10.93 1.03
CA THR A 258 -14.58 -10.03 0.35
C THR A 258 -13.83 -8.87 -0.34
N LYS A 259 -14.18 -8.58 -1.59
CA LYS A 259 -13.48 -7.57 -2.42
C LYS A 259 -13.37 -6.20 -1.75
N ALA A 260 -14.45 -5.70 -1.15
CA ALA A 260 -14.45 -4.39 -0.49
C ALA A 260 -13.55 -4.35 0.76
N PHE A 261 -13.49 -5.46 1.53
CA PHE A 261 -12.56 -5.60 2.65
C PHE A 261 -11.11 -5.58 2.17
N LYS A 262 -10.78 -6.41 1.16
CA LYS A 262 -9.43 -6.46 0.57
C LYS A 262 -8.99 -5.12 0.02
N GLN A 263 -9.87 -4.41 -0.70
CA GLN A 263 -9.54 -3.08 -1.25
C GLN A 263 -9.24 -2.06 -0.15
N LEU A 264 -10.09 -1.99 0.89
CA LEU A 264 -9.87 -1.06 2.00
C LEU A 264 -8.58 -1.40 2.77
N GLU A 265 -8.35 -2.68 3.08
CA GLU A 265 -7.14 -3.15 3.75
C GLU A 265 -5.89 -2.86 2.91
N ALA A 266 -5.93 -3.12 1.59
CA ALA A 266 -4.83 -2.87 0.67
C ALA A 266 -4.47 -1.38 0.57
N SER A 267 -5.47 -0.50 0.50
CA SER A 267 -5.25 0.95 0.50
C SER A 267 -4.59 1.45 1.78
N TRP A 268 -5.11 1.03 2.94
CA TRP A 268 -4.53 1.44 4.24
C TRP A 268 -3.13 0.86 4.46
N ARG A 269 -2.88 -0.41 4.08
CA ARG A 269 -1.56 -1.02 4.18
C ARG A 269 -0.56 -0.45 3.18
N GLY A 270 -0.99 -0.11 1.97
CA GLY A 270 -0.15 0.58 0.98
C GLY A 270 0.28 1.96 1.46
N LEU A 271 -0.65 2.71 2.07
CA LEU A 271 -0.36 3.99 2.70
C LEU A 271 0.57 3.84 3.91
N ASP A 272 0.31 2.86 4.79
CA ASP A 272 1.20 2.54 5.93
C ASP A 272 2.60 2.19 5.45
N TYR A 273 2.74 1.38 4.40
CA TYR A 273 4.02 1.06 3.78
C TYR A 273 4.76 2.32 3.31
N LEU A 274 4.09 3.20 2.56
CA LEU A 274 4.69 4.45 2.10
C LEU A 274 5.16 5.32 3.28
N VAL A 275 4.34 5.47 4.31
CA VAL A 275 4.65 6.30 5.49
C VAL A 275 5.79 5.70 6.32
N ARG A 276 5.85 4.37 6.47
CA ARG A 276 6.91 3.66 7.20
C ARG A 276 8.24 3.66 6.48
N GLN A 277 8.25 3.59 5.16
CA GLN A 277 9.50 3.67 4.38
C GLN A 277 10.01 5.11 4.26
N THR A 278 9.11 6.08 4.29
CA THR A 278 9.45 7.49 4.11
C THR A 278 9.93 8.14 5.40
N ASN A 279 11.09 8.79 5.37
CA ASN A 279 11.56 9.64 6.47
C ASN A 279 10.92 11.03 6.38
N THR A 280 9.72 11.16 6.96
CA THR A 280 8.97 12.43 6.98
C THR A 280 9.67 13.48 7.84
N SER A 281 9.74 14.71 7.34
CA SER A 281 10.37 15.86 7.99
C SER A 281 9.76 17.16 7.47
N SER A 282 10.22 18.32 7.94
CA SER A 282 9.81 19.61 7.37
C SER A 282 10.13 19.77 5.87
N ARG A 283 11.01 18.92 5.31
CA ARG A 283 11.35 18.90 3.88
C ARG A 283 10.57 17.87 3.07
N LEU A 284 10.02 16.85 3.71
CA LEU A 284 9.35 15.76 3.02
C LEU A 284 8.06 15.45 3.77
N MET A 285 6.94 15.75 3.12
CA MET A 285 5.60 15.58 3.68
C MET A 285 4.78 14.65 2.80
N ILE A 286 3.90 13.89 3.43
CA ILE A 286 2.87 13.12 2.74
C ILE A 286 1.54 13.73 3.14
N ARG A 287 0.70 14.07 2.16
CA ARG A 287 -0.66 14.54 2.39
C ARG A 287 -1.65 13.66 1.67
N VAL A 288 -2.76 13.34 2.33
CA VAL A 288 -3.74 12.37 1.85
C VAL A 288 -5.08 13.05 1.65
N LEU A 289 -5.71 12.79 0.52
CA LEU A 289 -7.08 13.16 0.20
C LEU A 289 -7.91 11.89 0.04
N HIS A 290 -8.95 11.77 0.85
CA HIS A 290 -9.94 10.73 0.67
C HIS A 290 -10.89 11.10 -0.49
N VAL A 291 -10.85 10.32 -1.55
CA VAL A 291 -11.75 10.46 -2.72
C VAL A 291 -11.90 9.12 -3.42
N SER A 292 -13.12 8.73 -3.77
CA SER A 292 -13.35 7.53 -4.58
C SER A 292 -13.11 7.82 -6.08
N LYS A 293 -12.90 6.78 -6.89
CA LYS A 293 -12.70 6.94 -8.33
C LYS A 293 -13.94 7.52 -9.01
N GLU A 294 -15.12 7.12 -8.54
CA GLU A 294 -16.43 7.58 -9.02
C GLU A 294 -16.66 9.05 -8.67
N GLU A 295 -16.36 9.46 -7.44
CA GLU A 295 -16.42 10.86 -7.01
C GLU A 295 -15.46 11.75 -7.83
N LEU A 296 -14.27 11.22 -8.13
CA LEU A 296 -13.26 11.92 -8.93
C LEU A 296 -13.74 12.15 -10.37
N SER A 297 -14.36 11.13 -10.99
CA SER A 297 -14.99 11.28 -12.31
C SER A 297 -16.07 12.36 -12.29
N GLN A 298 -16.99 12.29 -11.33
CA GLN A 298 -18.09 13.25 -11.22
C GLN A 298 -17.61 14.69 -10.97
N ASP A 299 -16.55 14.89 -10.18
CA ASP A 299 -15.99 16.22 -9.92
C ASP A 299 -15.31 16.82 -11.15
N LEU A 300 -14.64 16.00 -11.96
CA LEU A 300 -13.93 16.43 -13.16
C LEU A 300 -14.85 16.56 -14.38
N ASP A 301 -16.03 15.96 -14.36
CA ASP A 301 -17.07 16.12 -15.39
C ASP A 301 -17.76 17.50 -15.39
N LYS A 302 -17.44 18.36 -14.42
CA LYS A 302 -17.94 19.75 -14.39
C LYS A 302 -17.49 20.51 -15.63
N VAL A 303 -18.43 21.23 -16.26
CA VAL A 303 -18.30 21.92 -17.57
C VAL A 303 -17.06 22.81 -17.69
N VAL A 304 -16.59 23.39 -16.58
CA VAL A 304 -15.36 24.19 -16.54
C VAL A 304 -14.33 23.45 -15.68
N SER A 305 -13.25 22.96 -16.30
CA SER A 305 -12.17 22.21 -15.63
C SER A 305 -11.60 22.95 -14.40
N ASN A 306 -11.51 24.28 -14.45
CA ASN A 306 -11.03 25.10 -13.34
C ASN A 306 -12.00 25.15 -12.12
N GLN A 307 -13.23 24.63 -12.24
CA GLN A 307 -14.20 24.57 -11.14
C GLN A 307 -14.14 23.25 -10.34
N SER A 308 -13.38 22.26 -10.81
CA SER A 308 -13.17 20.99 -10.10
C SER A 308 -12.60 21.26 -8.70
N THR A 309 -13.12 20.53 -7.71
CA THR A 309 -12.65 20.59 -6.33
C THR A 309 -11.19 20.13 -6.25
N VAL A 310 -10.84 19.05 -6.94
CA VAL A 310 -9.47 18.53 -6.98
C VAL A 310 -8.52 19.53 -7.62
N PHE A 311 -8.93 20.18 -8.72
CA PHE A 311 -8.14 21.25 -9.31
C PHE A 311 -7.89 22.41 -8.33
N LYS A 312 -8.91 22.85 -7.59
CA LYS A 312 -8.77 23.91 -6.59
C LYS A 312 -7.81 23.53 -5.46
N LEU A 313 -7.91 22.29 -4.96
CA LEU A 313 -7.06 21.80 -3.87
C LEU A 313 -5.60 21.63 -4.28
N VAL A 314 -5.34 21.13 -5.50
CA VAL A 314 -3.98 20.87 -6.00
C VAL A 314 -3.35 22.14 -6.58
N TYR A 315 -4.06 22.82 -7.47
CA TYR A 315 -3.53 23.97 -8.20
C TYR A 315 -3.76 25.27 -7.43
N GLU A 316 -5.00 25.67 -7.14
CA GLU A 316 -5.27 27.02 -6.61
C GLU A 316 -4.72 27.21 -5.19
N LYS A 317 -5.05 26.30 -4.26
CA LYS A 317 -4.70 26.40 -2.85
C LYS A 317 -3.20 26.32 -2.59
N GLU A 318 -2.47 25.53 -3.38
CA GLU A 318 -1.05 25.26 -3.14
C GLU A 318 -0.16 25.87 -4.23
N TYR A 319 -0.35 25.48 -5.49
CA TYR A 319 0.53 25.92 -6.58
C TYR A 319 0.28 27.36 -7.03
N ALA A 320 -0.93 27.91 -6.99
CA ALA A 320 -1.18 29.29 -7.43
C ALA A 320 -0.98 30.29 -6.29
N THR A 321 -1.30 29.88 -5.06
CA THR A 321 -1.20 30.72 -3.86
C THR A 321 0.26 31.04 -3.51
N ILE A 322 0.50 32.29 -3.10
CA ILE A 322 1.82 32.75 -2.61
C ILE A 322 2.03 32.19 -1.20
N GLY A 323 3.19 31.57 -0.95
CA GLY A 323 3.47 30.86 0.29
C GLY A 323 2.84 29.47 0.40
N GLY A 324 2.14 29.00 -0.65
CA GLY A 324 1.65 27.62 -0.74
C GLY A 324 2.79 26.62 -0.95
N THR A 325 2.50 25.35 -0.69
CA THR A 325 3.47 24.23 -0.78
C THR A 325 3.09 23.32 -1.95
N PRO A 326 3.64 23.51 -3.16
CA PRO A 326 3.22 22.76 -4.33
C PRO A 326 3.52 21.26 -4.18
N TYR A 327 2.61 20.43 -4.68
CA TYR A 327 2.80 18.98 -4.72
C TYR A 327 3.90 18.61 -5.72
N GLY A 328 4.84 17.77 -5.30
CA GLY A 328 5.90 17.26 -6.15
C GLY A 328 5.44 16.12 -7.06
N ALA A 329 4.59 15.24 -6.54
CA ALA A 329 3.95 14.16 -7.27
C ALA A 329 2.60 13.82 -6.61
N LEU A 330 1.69 13.27 -7.42
CA LEU A 330 0.38 12.78 -6.99
C LEU A 330 0.35 11.26 -7.17
N ILE A 331 0.01 10.53 -6.11
CA ILE A 331 -0.19 9.08 -6.14
C ILE A 331 -1.69 8.82 -6.07
N GLY A 332 -2.24 8.16 -7.08
CA GLY A 332 -3.62 7.69 -7.09
C GLY A 332 -3.70 6.21 -6.78
N ASP A 333 -4.40 5.85 -5.71
CA ASP A 333 -4.70 4.47 -5.40
C ASP A 333 -5.91 3.96 -6.20
N TYR A 334 -5.76 4.01 -7.52
CA TYR A 334 -6.76 3.59 -8.48
C TYR A 334 -6.13 2.72 -9.55
N GLU A 335 -6.93 1.82 -10.11
CA GLU A 335 -6.59 1.02 -11.27
C GLU A 335 -7.32 1.59 -12.49
N PHE A 336 -6.60 1.77 -13.60
CA PHE A 336 -7.16 2.25 -14.87
C PHE A 336 -7.16 1.16 -15.93
N GLY A 337 -8.32 0.92 -16.54
CA GLY A 337 -8.49 0.01 -17.68
C GLY A 337 -8.72 0.72 -19.01
N PRO A 338 -9.01 -0.03 -20.08
CA PRO A 338 -9.25 0.53 -21.41
C PRO A 338 -10.66 1.14 -21.54
N HIS A 339 -11.47 1.06 -20.48
CA HIS A 339 -12.84 1.52 -20.47
C HIS A 339 -12.94 3.02 -20.81
N PRO A 340 -13.90 3.44 -21.65
CA PRO A 340 -14.12 4.84 -22.03
C PRO A 340 -14.10 5.87 -20.88
N MET A 341 -14.75 5.56 -19.76
CA MET A 341 -14.81 6.45 -18.58
C MET A 341 -13.46 6.60 -17.88
N ASP A 342 -12.70 5.50 -17.78
CA ASP A 342 -11.37 5.51 -17.16
C ASP A 342 -10.39 6.34 -17.98
N MET A 343 -10.47 6.22 -19.30
CA MET A 343 -9.64 6.99 -20.24
C MET A 343 -9.96 8.49 -20.18
N GLU A 344 -11.24 8.86 -20.11
CA GLU A 344 -11.66 10.26 -19.98
C GLU A 344 -11.20 10.85 -18.64
N LEU A 345 -11.33 10.09 -17.55
CA LEU A 345 -10.82 10.48 -16.24
C LEU A 345 -9.29 10.68 -16.27
N LEU A 346 -8.55 9.76 -16.90
CA LEU A 346 -7.09 9.85 -17.03
C LEU A 346 -6.67 11.09 -17.83
N GLU A 347 -7.39 11.41 -18.90
CA GLU A 347 -7.18 12.63 -19.70
C GLU A 347 -7.38 13.88 -18.84
N LYS A 348 -8.48 13.98 -18.09
CA LYS A 348 -8.76 15.11 -17.19
C LYS A 348 -7.71 15.25 -16.08
N LEU A 349 -7.28 14.14 -15.48
CA LEU A 349 -6.21 14.13 -14.48
C LEU A 349 -4.87 14.57 -15.08
N SER A 350 -4.57 14.19 -16.32
CA SER A 350 -3.36 14.65 -17.01
C SER A 350 -3.33 16.18 -17.17
N HIS A 351 -4.48 16.82 -17.39
CA HIS A 351 -4.58 18.27 -17.44
C HIS A 351 -4.29 18.93 -16.08
N VAL A 352 -4.83 18.38 -14.99
CA VAL A 352 -4.58 18.88 -13.62
C VAL A 352 -3.10 18.71 -13.25
N ALA A 353 -2.53 17.54 -13.54
CA ALA A 353 -1.13 17.22 -13.30
C ALA A 353 -0.17 18.11 -14.11
N ALA A 354 -0.47 18.34 -15.39
CA ALA A 354 0.31 19.22 -16.26
C ALA A 354 0.26 20.68 -15.81
N ARG A 355 -0.89 21.15 -15.30
CA ARG A 355 -1.05 22.53 -14.84
C ARG A 355 -0.33 22.81 -13.52
N SER A 356 -0.34 21.85 -12.60
CA SER A 356 0.34 21.93 -11.31
C SER A 356 1.82 21.54 -11.36
N HIS A 357 2.28 21.00 -12.51
CA HIS A 357 3.58 20.35 -12.64
C HIS A 357 3.80 19.29 -11.55
N ALA A 358 2.79 18.45 -11.31
CA ALA A 358 2.84 17.37 -10.35
C ALA A 358 2.42 16.07 -11.05
N PRO A 359 3.37 15.20 -11.47
CA PRO A 359 3.03 13.97 -12.17
C PRO A 359 2.11 13.07 -11.35
N PHE A 360 1.08 12.54 -11.99
CA PHE A 360 0.11 11.61 -11.44
C PHE A 360 0.53 10.15 -11.72
N ILE A 361 0.64 9.35 -10.67
CA ILE A 361 1.13 7.98 -10.68
C ILE A 361 0.02 7.09 -10.13
N ALA A 362 -0.42 6.10 -10.90
CA ALA A 362 -1.46 5.15 -10.50
C ALA A 362 -1.16 3.74 -11.05
N ALA A 363 -2.04 2.77 -10.84
CA ALA A 363 -1.90 1.44 -11.41
C ALA A 363 -2.71 1.26 -12.70
N ALA A 364 -2.22 0.39 -13.59
CA ALA A 364 -3.03 -0.18 -14.67
C ALA A 364 -3.79 -1.40 -14.12
N SER A 365 -5.05 -1.58 -14.52
CA SER A 365 -5.80 -2.82 -14.21
C SER A 365 -5.36 -3.97 -15.13
N PRO A 366 -5.58 -5.24 -14.73
CA PRO A 366 -5.36 -6.39 -15.61
C PRO A 366 -6.12 -6.27 -16.94
N SER A 367 -7.33 -5.70 -16.90
CA SER A 367 -8.16 -5.47 -18.09
C SER A 367 -7.51 -4.55 -19.12
N MET A 368 -6.52 -3.73 -18.75
CA MET A 368 -5.71 -2.93 -19.67
C MET A 368 -4.87 -3.78 -20.63
N LEU A 369 -4.55 -5.01 -20.25
CA LEU A 369 -3.82 -5.98 -21.05
C LEU A 369 -4.75 -7.04 -21.68
N ASN A 370 -6.06 -6.83 -21.61
CA ASN A 370 -7.10 -7.79 -22.03
C ASN A 370 -7.02 -9.15 -21.31
N VAL A 371 -6.63 -9.13 -20.03
CA VAL A 371 -6.60 -10.31 -19.14
C VAL A 371 -7.40 -10.06 -17.88
N GLU A 372 -7.89 -11.12 -17.23
CA GLU A 372 -8.57 -11.01 -15.94
C GLU A 372 -7.57 -10.88 -14.80
N ARG A 373 -6.43 -11.58 -14.89
CA ARG A 373 -5.33 -11.56 -13.91
C ARG A 373 -3.99 -11.32 -14.61
N PHE A 374 -3.03 -10.69 -13.92
CA PHE A 374 -1.71 -10.50 -14.52
C PHE A 374 -0.96 -11.82 -14.68
N ALA A 375 -1.23 -12.81 -13.83
CA ALA A 375 -0.66 -14.16 -13.92
C ALA A 375 -0.98 -14.89 -15.24
N ASP A 376 -2.07 -14.52 -15.93
CA ASP A 376 -2.49 -15.17 -17.19
C ASP A 376 -1.62 -14.75 -18.39
N ILE A 377 -0.72 -13.78 -18.22
CA ILE A 377 0.17 -13.30 -19.27
C ILE A 377 1.24 -14.36 -19.55
N SER A 378 0.99 -15.18 -20.57
CA SER A 378 1.98 -16.13 -21.07
C SER A 378 3.23 -15.43 -21.61
N SER A 379 4.40 -16.06 -21.44
CA SER A 379 5.68 -15.55 -21.98
C SER A 379 5.68 -15.35 -23.51
N SER A 380 4.78 -16.00 -24.25
CA SER A 380 4.65 -15.90 -25.70
C SER A 380 3.67 -14.82 -26.18
N HIS A 381 3.02 -14.09 -25.27
CA HIS A 381 2.05 -13.06 -25.62
C HIS A 381 2.74 -11.79 -26.14
N ASP A 382 2.44 -11.38 -27.38
CA ASP A 382 2.95 -10.13 -27.99
C ASP A 382 2.04 -8.96 -27.62
N LEU A 383 2.35 -8.31 -26.50
CA LEU A 383 1.57 -7.20 -25.93
C LEU A 383 1.37 -6.04 -26.93
N PRO A 384 2.40 -5.59 -27.69
CA PRO A 384 2.24 -4.57 -28.72
C PRO A 384 1.10 -4.80 -29.73
N GLN A 385 0.77 -6.04 -30.08
CA GLN A 385 -0.31 -6.31 -31.04
C GLN A 385 -1.69 -6.07 -30.42
N THR A 386 -1.87 -6.47 -29.16
CA THR A 386 -3.11 -6.28 -28.41
C THR A 386 -3.54 -4.80 -28.42
N PHE A 387 -2.58 -3.89 -28.24
CA PHE A 387 -2.83 -2.44 -28.24
C PHE A 387 -3.05 -1.80 -29.62
N ARG A 388 -2.93 -2.57 -30.72
CA ARG A 388 -3.27 -2.10 -32.08
C ARG A 388 -4.75 -2.25 -32.39
N THR A 389 -5.46 -3.11 -31.67
CA THR A 389 -6.90 -3.36 -31.77
C THR A 389 -7.70 -2.05 -31.62
N PRO A 390 -8.86 -1.91 -32.31
CA PRO A 390 -9.70 -0.70 -32.22
C PRO A 390 -10.14 -0.34 -30.80
N ASP A 391 -10.29 -1.31 -29.90
CA ASP A 391 -10.69 -1.07 -28.50
C ASP A 391 -9.75 -0.10 -27.77
N TYR A 392 -8.46 -0.11 -28.14
CA TYR A 392 -7.43 0.76 -27.58
C TYR A 392 -7.22 2.06 -28.36
N ALA A 393 -8.15 2.45 -29.25
CA ALA A 393 -8.05 3.71 -30.00
C ALA A 393 -7.97 4.94 -29.09
N ARG A 394 -8.74 4.96 -27.99
CA ARG A 394 -8.70 6.04 -26.99
C ARG A 394 -7.36 6.07 -26.25
N TRP A 395 -6.85 4.92 -25.85
CA TRP A 395 -5.53 4.81 -25.23
C TRP A 395 -4.43 5.35 -26.14
N ARG A 396 -4.39 4.93 -27.41
CA ARG A 396 -3.42 5.46 -28.38
C ARG A 396 -3.53 6.97 -28.55
N SER A 397 -4.76 7.49 -28.65
CA SER A 397 -5.00 8.93 -28.77
C SER A 397 -4.51 9.70 -27.53
N PHE A 398 -4.79 9.18 -26.33
CA PHE A 398 -4.29 9.74 -25.08
C PHE A 398 -2.77 9.80 -25.04
N ARG A 399 -2.08 8.72 -25.45
CA ARG A 399 -0.61 8.64 -25.47
C ARG A 399 0.04 9.63 -26.43
N GLU A 400 -0.63 10.01 -27.52
CA GLU A 400 -0.13 11.04 -28.44
C GLU A 400 -0.29 12.47 -27.88
N GLY A 401 -1.17 12.64 -26.89
CA GLY A 401 -1.36 13.90 -26.18
C GLY A 401 -0.12 14.35 -25.42
N ASP A 402 0.15 15.65 -25.40
CA ASP A 402 1.34 16.21 -24.74
C ASP A 402 1.27 16.12 -23.21
N ASN A 403 0.05 16.13 -22.64
CA ASN A 403 -0.17 16.06 -21.19
C ASN A 403 0.04 14.65 -20.62
N ALA A 404 0.02 13.60 -21.46
CA ALA A 404 0.24 12.22 -21.03
C ALA A 404 1.63 12.00 -20.40
N ARG A 405 2.58 12.94 -20.59
CA ARG A 405 3.90 12.90 -19.93
C ARG A 405 3.84 13.02 -18.40
N TYR A 406 2.77 13.64 -17.90
CA TYR A 406 2.54 13.82 -16.48
C TYR A 406 1.76 12.65 -15.88
N VAL A 407 1.51 11.59 -16.62
CA VAL A 407 0.80 10.40 -16.14
C VAL A 407 1.71 9.19 -16.27
N ALA A 408 1.78 8.39 -15.21
CA ALA A 408 2.49 7.12 -15.20
C ALA A 408 1.60 6.03 -14.60
N LEU A 409 1.54 4.88 -15.28
CA LEU A 409 0.78 3.72 -14.84
C LEU A 409 1.72 2.57 -14.50
N THR A 410 1.64 2.07 -13.27
CA THR A 410 2.46 0.98 -12.75
C THR A 410 1.75 -0.36 -12.85
N LEU A 411 2.51 -1.44 -13.04
CA LEU A 411 2.03 -2.82 -13.01
C LEU A 411 3.18 -3.76 -12.64
N PRO A 412 2.93 -4.99 -12.13
CA PRO A 412 1.64 -5.54 -11.72
C PRO A 412 1.35 -5.18 -10.25
N HIS A 413 0.39 -5.85 -9.62
CA HIS A 413 0.13 -5.71 -8.19
C HIS A 413 1.24 -6.31 -7.32
N VAL A 414 1.34 -5.83 -6.07
CA VAL A 414 2.32 -6.29 -5.08
C VAL A 414 1.62 -6.76 -3.80
N VAL A 415 2.15 -7.80 -3.16
CA VAL A 415 1.57 -8.38 -1.93
C VAL A 415 1.74 -7.42 -0.74
N MET A 416 0.64 -6.88 -0.21
CA MET A 416 0.67 -5.93 0.93
C MET A 416 0.73 -6.61 2.30
N ARG A 417 0.31 -7.87 2.41
CA ARG A 417 0.29 -8.63 3.66
C ARG A 417 0.55 -10.12 3.40
N ARG A 418 1.31 -10.75 4.31
CA ARG A 418 1.45 -12.21 4.32
C ARG A 418 0.17 -12.88 4.84
N PRO A 419 -0.24 -14.02 4.26
CA PRO A 419 -1.39 -14.77 4.75
C PRO A 419 -1.22 -15.15 6.24
N TYR A 420 -2.30 -15.06 7.00
CA TYR A 420 -2.28 -15.42 8.41
C TYR A 420 -2.10 -16.93 8.58
N ARG A 421 -1.16 -17.29 9.46
CA ARG A 421 -0.91 -18.66 9.89
C ARG A 421 -1.18 -18.75 11.39
N PRO A 422 -1.59 -19.92 11.89
CA PRO A 422 -1.82 -20.11 13.32
C PRO A 422 -0.51 -19.88 14.07
N ASP A 423 -0.50 -18.85 14.91
CA ASP A 423 0.62 -18.52 15.79
C ASP A 423 0.24 -18.92 17.22
N ALA A 424 1.22 -19.34 18.03
CA ALA A 424 0.95 -19.99 19.33
C ALA A 424 0.16 -19.11 20.33
N ASN A 425 0.20 -17.78 20.17
CA ASN A 425 -0.36 -16.81 21.13
C ASN A 425 -1.66 -16.12 20.67
N LEU A 426 -2.11 -16.34 19.43
CA LEU A 426 -3.27 -15.67 18.85
C LEU A 426 -4.39 -16.67 18.56
N ILE A 427 -5.54 -16.19 18.08
CA ILE A 427 -6.58 -17.06 17.49
C ILE A 427 -5.88 -18.03 16.52
N HIS A 428 -6.20 -19.32 16.59
CA HIS A 428 -5.73 -20.32 15.62
C HIS A 428 -6.44 -20.12 14.28
N PHE A 429 -6.24 -18.94 13.70
CA PHE A 429 -6.76 -18.58 12.40
C PHE A 429 -5.76 -19.02 11.34
N ASN A 430 -6.24 -19.87 10.43
CA ASN A 430 -5.49 -20.28 9.25
C ASN A 430 -6.19 -19.71 8.01
N GLU A 431 -5.54 -18.73 7.37
CA GLU A 431 -6.06 -18.13 6.15
C GLU A 431 -5.94 -19.15 5.01
N SER A 432 -7.07 -19.54 4.45
CA SER A 432 -7.12 -20.53 3.37
C SER A 432 -6.91 -19.85 2.03
N ILE A 433 -5.82 -20.15 1.34
CA ILE A 433 -5.51 -19.61 0.02
C ILE A 433 -5.77 -20.72 -0.98
N THR A 434 -6.75 -20.53 -1.85
CA THR A 434 -7.07 -21.49 -2.92
C THR A 434 -6.54 -21.02 -4.26
N ASP A 435 -6.60 -19.71 -4.50
CA ASP A 435 -6.23 -19.07 -5.75
C ASP A 435 -5.35 -17.85 -5.47
N ASP A 436 -4.57 -17.42 -6.47
CA ASP A 436 -3.69 -16.26 -6.31
C ASP A 436 -4.49 -14.97 -6.06
N SER A 437 -5.77 -14.92 -6.42
CA SER A 437 -6.63 -13.77 -6.10
C SER A 437 -6.99 -13.63 -4.61
N ASP A 438 -6.74 -14.67 -3.80
CA ASP A 438 -7.00 -14.65 -2.36
C ASP A 438 -5.95 -13.83 -1.59
N TYR A 439 -4.76 -13.64 -2.17
CA TYR A 439 -3.74 -12.77 -1.58
C TYR A 439 -4.21 -11.32 -1.48
N LEU A 440 -3.69 -10.61 -0.47
CA LEU A 440 -3.90 -9.18 -0.34
C LEU A 440 -2.97 -8.43 -1.30
N TRP A 441 -3.41 -8.31 -2.54
CA TRP A 441 -2.79 -7.48 -3.55
C TRP A 441 -3.06 -6.00 -3.28
N GLY A 442 -2.04 -5.18 -3.48
CA GLY A 442 -2.19 -3.73 -3.46
C GLY A 442 -1.44 -3.06 -4.59
N ASN A 443 -1.61 -1.75 -4.65
CA ASN A 443 -1.17 -0.91 -5.75
C ASN A 443 0.36 -0.70 -5.74
N ALA A 444 1.01 -0.94 -6.88
CA ALA A 444 2.45 -0.71 -7.05
C ALA A 444 2.84 0.77 -7.10
N ALA A 445 1.88 1.70 -7.24
CA ALA A 445 2.14 3.13 -7.19
C ALA A 445 2.76 3.57 -5.85
N TYR A 446 2.43 2.89 -4.74
CA TYR A 446 3.07 3.11 -3.44
C TYR A 446 4.57 2.75 -3.45
N ALA A 447 4.96 1.74 -4.24
CA ALA A 447 6.36 1.39 -4.42
C ALA A 447 7.12 2.48 -5.19
N VAL A 448 6.53 3.03 -6.26
CA VAL A 448 7.12 4.21 -6.96
C VAL A 448 7.23 5.40 -6.01
N GLY A 449 6.19 5.70 -5.24
CA GLY A 449 6.21 6.75 -4.21
C GLY A 449 7.36 6.59 -3.21
N THR A 450 7.64 5.34 -2.82
CA THR A 450 8.76 5.01 -1.94
C THR A 450 10.12 5.25 -2.62
N CYS A 451 10.27 4.93 -3.91
CA CYS A 451 11.47 5.28 -4.68
C CYS A 451 11.67 6.80 -4.74
N LEU A 452 10.60 7.58 -4.97
CA LEU A 452 10.66 9.04 -5.02
C LEU A 452 11.12 9.64 -3.69
N THR A 453 10.52 9.21 -2.58
CA THR A 453 10.86 9.72 -1.24
C THR A 453 12.27 9.32 -0.84
N ASN A 454 12.71 8.10 -1.14
CA ASN A 454 14.06 7.64 -0.88
C ASN A 454 15.10 8.41 -1.70
N ALA A 455 14.83 8.64 -2.99
CA ALA A 455 15.71 9.45 -3.84
C ALA A 455 15.82 10.88 -3.32
N PHE A 456 14.68 11.51 -2.98
CA PHE A 456 14.67 12.86 -2.41
C PHE A 456 15.37 12.94 -1.05
N ALA A 457 15.19 11.95 -0.18
CA ALA A 457 15.84 11.92 1.12
C ALA A 457 17.37 11.79 1.01
N LYS A 458 17.87 11.02 0.04
CA LYS A 458 19.30 10.82 -0.20
C LYS A 458 19.96 12.01 -0.91
N TYR A 459 19.33 12.49 -1.97
CA TYR A 459 19.97 13.42 -2.92
C TYR A 459 19.35 14.82 -2.91
N GLY A 460 18.17 15.03 -2.31
CA GLY A 460 17.37 16.25 -2.49
C GLY A 460 16.61 16.31 -3.81
N TRP A 461 16.71 15.27 -4.65
CA TRP A 461 16.13 15.21 -5.99
C TRP A 461 15.58 13.81 -6.31
N CYS A 462 14.60 13.77 -7.22
CA CYS A 462 14.03 12.54 -7.75
C CYS A 462 14.68 12.11 -9.07
N ALA A 463 16.02 12.19 -9.17
CA ALA A 463 16.75 11.80 -10.37
C ALA A 463 17.03 10.29 -10.42
N ALA A 464 17.50 9.73 -9.30
CA ALA A 464 17.86 8.32 -9.16
C ALA A 464 16.69 7.49 -8.64
N ILE A 465 15.70 7.23 -9.49
CA ILE A 465 14.45 6.52 -9.13
C ILE A 465 14.31 5.13 -9.74
N HIS A 466 15.22 4.75 -10.65
CA HIS A 466 15.21 3.46 -11.37
C HIS A 466 16.60 2.79 -11.33
N GLY A 467 16.68 1.58 -11.86
CA GLY A 467 17.91 0.79 -11.89
C GLY A 467 18.35 0.27 -10.52
N MET A 468 19.56 -0.27 -10.46
CA MET A 468 20.05 -0.97 -9.26
C MET A 468 20.29 -0.07 -8.04
N GLU A 469 20.62 1.21 -8.25
CA GLU A 469 21.01 2.13 -7.17
C GLU A 469 19.81 2.85 -6.53
N GLY A 470 18.82 3.21 -7.34
CA GLY A 470 17.66 4.01 -6.92
C GLY A 470 16.32 3.29 -7.00
N GLY A 471 16.16 2.36 -7.95
CA GLY A 471 14.90 1.68 -8.23
C GLY A 471 14.67 0.38 -7.44
N ARG A 472 15.65 -0.05 -6.63
CA ARG A 472 15.57 -1.29 -5.83
C ARG A 472 14.95 -1.04 -4.47
N LEU A 473 13.92 -1.80 -4.14
CA LEU A 473 13.28 -1.83 -2.83
C LEU A 473 13.29 -3.24 -2.26
N LYS A 474 13.61 -3.36 -0.97
CA LYS A 474 13.46 -4.62 -0.24
C LYS A 474 12.01 -4.74 0.21
N TRP A 475 11.30 -5.74 -0.28
CA TRP A 475 9.90 -5.92 0.08
C TRP A 475 9.76 -6.75 1.37
N PRO A 476 9.11 -6.23 2.43
CA PRO A 476 9.06 -6.90 3.73
C PRO A 476 8.22 -8.18 3.70
N ASN A 477 7.18 -8.20 2.88
CA ASN A 477 6.18 -9.27 2.85
C ASN A 477 6.53 -10.40 1.88
N ASN A 478 7.81 -10.63 1.58
CA ASN A 478 8.21 -11.74 0.72
C ASN A 478 7.78 -13.08 1.36
N PRO A 479 6.89 -13.86 0.73
CA PRO A 479 6.41 -15.11 1.32
C PRO A 479 7.54 -16.14 1.39
N GLU A 480 7.76 -16.72 2.57
CA GLU A 480 8.78 -17.77 2.79
C GLU A 480 8.31 -19.14 2.27
N THR A 481 7.00 -19.34 2.09
CA THR A 481 6.39 -20.57 1.59
C THR A 481 5.18 -20.25 0.70
N GLY A 482 5.06 -20.93 -0.45
CA GLY A 482 3.85 -20.97 -1.29
C GLY A 482 3.81 -20.05 -2.50
N LEU A 483 4.39 -18.85 -2.44
CA LEU A 483 4.40 -17.91 -3.57
C LEU A 483 5.85 -17.62 -3.99
N ASN A 484 6.18 -17.89 -5.25
CA ASN A 484 7.55 -17.74 -5.78
C ASN A 484 7.95 -16.27 -5.97
N CYS A 485 6.98 -15.34 -5.95
CA CYS A 485 7.14 -13.94 -6.31
C CYS A 485 6.22 -13.02 -5.49
N PRO A 486 6.71 -11.91 -4.89
CA PRO A 486 5.87 -10.93 -4.18
C PRO A 486 5.01 -10.05 -5.12
N THR A 487 5.14 -10.22 -6.43
CA THR A 487 4.33 -9.54 -7.46
C THR A 487 3.43 -10.56 -8.17
N ASP A 488 2.27 -10.11 -8.64
CA ASP A 488 1.24 -10.95 -9.29
C ASP A 488 1.76 -11.60 -10.59
N LEU A 489 2.68 -10.93 -11.28
CA LEU A 489 3.37 -11.45 -12.46
C LEU A 489 4.88 -11.36 -12.28
N ASP A 490 5.57 -12.43 -12.69
CA ASP A 490 7.01 -12.44 -12.89
C ASP A 490 7.34 -11.96 -14.30
N ILE A 491 7.70 -10.68 -14.41
CA ILE A 491 7.96 -10.02 -15.70
C ILE A 491 9.33 -10.43 -16.24
N THR A 492 9.34 -11.00 -17.46
CA THR A 492 10.57 -11.28 -18.21
C THR A 492 11.19 -9.99 -18.75
N ALA A 493 12.49 -10.00 -19.08
CA ALA A 493 13.16 -8.84 -19.65
C ALA A 493 12.53 -8.37 -20.98
N ASP A 494 12.04 -9.30 -21.81
CA ASP A 494 11.39 -8.93 -23.08
C ASP A 494 10.04 -8.24 -22.85
N HIS A 495 9.24 -8.75 -21.90
CA HIS A 495 7.98 -8.12 -21.51
C HIS A 495 8.19 -6.76 -20.85
N GLU A 496 9.24 -6.59 -20.04
CA GLU A 496 9.63 -5.29 -19.47
C GLU A 496 9.78 -4.23 -20.56
N ILE A 497 10.55 -4.53 -21.61
CA ILE A 497 10.80 -3.61 -22.72
C ILE A 497 9.50 -3.33 -23.49
N GLN A 498 8.68 -4.35 -23.74
CA GLN A 498 7.39 -4.19 -24.42
C GLN A 498 6.44 -3.28 -23.63
N LEU A 499 6.32 -3.50 -22.32
CA LEU A 499 5.47 -2.72 -21.42
C LEU A 499 5.97 -1.28 -21.29
N ALA A 500 7.29 -1.07 -21.19
CA ALA A 500 7.90 0.25 -21.19
C ALA A 500 7.60 1.02 -22.49
N ASN A 501 7.73 0.36 -23.65
CA ASN A 501 7.38 0.95 -24.95
C ASN A 501 5.88 1.28 -25.08
N LEU A 502 5.03 0.55 -24.36
CA LEU A 502 3.59 0.80 -24.27
C LEU A 502 3.23 1.93 -23.30
N GLY A 503 4.20 2.49 -22.56
CA GLY A 503 4.01 3.61 -21.65
C GLY A 503 3.59 3.19 -20.24
N PHE A 504 3.98 1.99 -19.82
CA PHE A 504 3.79 1.49 -18.45
C PHE A 504 5.12 1.43 -17.69
N ILE A 505 5.02 1.42 -16.36
CA ILE A 505 6.13 1.21 -15.44
C ILE A 505 6.03 -0.21 -14.87
N PRO A 506 6.78 -1.18 -15.42
CA PRO A 506 6.80 -2.54 -14.90
C PRO A 506 7.60 -2.62 -13.60
N LEU A 507 7.06 -3.30 -12.61
CA LEU A 507 7.72 -3.68 -11.36
C LEU A 507 8.23 -5.12 -11.50
N LEU A 508 9.54 -5.30 -11.40
CA LEU A 508 10.17 -6.60 -11.54
C LEU A 508 10.55 -7.15 -10.17
N TYR A 509 10.49 -8.48 -10.04
CA TYR A 509 11.03 -9.17 -8.88
C TYR A 509 12.33 -9.89 -9.24
N ARG A 510 13.39 -9.62 -8.47
CA ARG A 510 14.67 -10.32 -8.66
C ARG A 510 14.72 -11.56 -7.77
N LYS A 511 14.43 -12.71 -8.38
CA LYS A 511 14.65 -14.05 -7.83
C LYS A 511 16.07 -14.12 -7.23
N ASN A 512 16.19 -14.58 -5.98
CA ASN A 512 17.41 -14.65 -5.13
C ASN A 512 17.71 -13.44 -4.23
N THR A 513 17.37 -12.21 -4.61
CA THR A 513 17.66 -11.05 -3.73
C THR A 513 16.50 -10.68 -2.81
N GLY A 514 15.28 -11.18 -3.10
CA GLY A 514 14.07 -10.82 -2.37
C GLY A 514 13.70 -9.33 -2.52
N CYS A 515 14.26 -8.66 -3.54
CA CYS A 515 14.02 -7.25 -3.81
C CYS A 515 13.15 -7.09 -5.07
N ILE A 516 12.32 -6.05 -5.06
CA ILE A 516 11.59 -5.57 -6.22
C ILE A 516 12.35 -4.39 -6.82
N GLU A 517 12.32 -4.25 -8.14
CA GLU A 517 13.14 -3.30 -8.89
C GLU A 517 12.36 -2.69 -10.05
N PHE A 518 12.51 -1.38 -10.23
CA PHE A 518 12.10 -0.69 -11.45
C PHE A 518 13.31 -0.48 -12.35
N TYR A 519 13.34 -1.12 -13.52
CA TYR A 519 14.40 -0.90 -14.51
C TYR A 519 14.16 0.39 -15.30
N THR A 520 12.95 0.50 -15.86
CA THR A 520 12.54 1.63 -16.69
C THR A 520 11.32 2.33 -16.09
N MET A 521 11.33 3.66 -16.06
CA MET A 521 10.19 4.49 -15.63
C MET A 521 9.76 5.45 -16.74
N GLN A 522 8.97 4.93 -17.69
CA GLN A 522 8.34 5.73 -18.74
C GLN A 522 7.01 6.32 -18.25
N SER A 523 6.68 7.51 -18.71
CA SER A 523 5.30 8.02 -18.65
C SER A 523 4.43 7.34 -19.72
N CYS A 524 3.14 7.60 -19.71
CA CYS A 524 2.23 7.09 -20.72
C CYS A 524 2.46 7.72 -22.10
N GLN A 525 3.11 8.88 -22.19
CA GLN A 525 3.33 9.56 -23.48
C GLN A 525 4.12 8.67 -24.45
N ARG A 526 3.65 8.60 -25.70
CA ARG A 526 4.44 8.05 -26.80
C ARG A 526 5.37 9.15 -27.35
N PRO A 527 6.70 8.95 -27.36
CA PRO A 527 7.62 9.91 -27.97
C PRO A 527 7.27 10.16 -29.44
N LYS A 528 7.12 11.44 -29.80
CA LYS A 528 6.94 11.88 -31.19
C LYS A 528 8.24 11.67 -31.96
N MET A 529 8.12 11.21 -33.20
CA MET A 529 9.24 11.08 -34.13
C MET A 529 9.35 12.34 -34.99
N TYR A 530 10.59 12.80 -35.17
CA TYR A 530 11.02 13.96 -35.92
C TYR A 530 12.14 13.53 -36.88
N ASP A 531 12.44 14.39 -37.86
CA ASP A 531 13.48 14.12 -38.86
C ASP A 531 14.90 14.12 -38.26
N SER A 532 15.11 14.91 -37.20
CA SER A 532 16.40 15.03 -36.53
C SER A 532 16.55 14.00 -35.39
N CYS A 533 17.69 13.30 -35.36
CA CYS A 533 18.04 12.40 -34.26
C CYS A 533 18.04 13.11 -32.89
N VAL A 534 18.54 14.35 -32.82
CA VAL A 534 18.58 15.12 -31.57
C VAL A 534 17.16 15.44 -31.07
N ALA A 535 16.24 15.74 -31.99
CA ALA A 535 14.84 15.96 -31.65
C ALA A 535 14.16 14.67 -31.16
N ASN A 536 14.47 13.53 -31.76
CA ASN A 536 14.00 12.21 -31.32
C ASN A 536 14.48 11.88 -29.91
N ASP A 537 15.77 12.10 -29.62
CA ASP A 537 16.33 11.87 -28.29
C ASP A 537 15.66 12.78 -27.24
N ASN A 538 15.42 14.05 -27.57
CA ASN A 538 14.73 14.99 -26.68
C ASN A 538 13.27 14.59 -26.44
N SER A 539 12.59 14.10 -27.47
CA SER A 539 11.23 13.56 -27.38
C SER A 539 11.18 12.37 -26.44
N HIS A 540 12.11 11.42 -26.59
CA HIS A 540 12.21 10.25 -25.73
C HIS A 540 12.50 10.63 -24.26
N ARG A 541 13.43 11.57 -24.02
CA ARG A 541 13.70 12.09 -22.67
C ARG A 541 12.47 12.76 -22.06
N SER A 542 11.71 13.52 -22.85
CA SER A 542 10.51 14.20 -22.35
C SER A 542 9.41 13.24 -21.90
N ALA A 543 9.43 11.99 -22.38
CA ALA A 543 8.49 10.95 -21.99
C ALA A 543 8.92 10.16 -20.74
N GLN A 544 10.13 10.35 -20.21
CA GLN A 544 10.59 9.64 -19.02
C GLN A 544 10.26 10.39 -17.73
N LEU A 545 9.70 9.67 -16.74
CA LEU A 545 9.15 10.26 -15.52
C LEU A 545 10.20 11.05 -14.72
N ARG A 546 11.44 10.57 -14.63
CA ARG A 546 12.55 11.23 -13.91
C ARG A 546 12.84 12.64 -14.42
N TYR A 547 12.77 12.85 -15.73
CA TYR A 547 13.04 14.15 -16.34
C TYR A 547 11.84 15.08 -16.18
N VAL A 548 10.62 14.55 -16.25
CA VAL A 548 9.41 15.30 -15.93
C VAL A 548 9.42 15.78 -14.47
N LEU A 549 9.79 14.91 -13.51
CA LEU A 549 9.90 15.29 -12.10
C LEU A 549 10.97 16.36 -11.84
N THR A 550 12.13 16.24 -12.51
CA THR A 550 13.22 17.22 -12.39
C THR A 550 12.79 18.58 -12.94
N THR A 551 12.23 18.61 -14.15
CA THR A 551 11.76 19.85 -14.79
C THR A 551 10.61 20.50 -14.02
N ALA A 552 9.67 19.70 -13.51
CA ALA A 552 8.59 20.14 -12.64
C ALA A 552 9.10 20.87 -11.39
N ARG A 553 10.13 20.30 -10.74
CA ARG A 553 10.71 20.91 -9.54
C ARG A 553 11.32 22.27 -9.82
N PHE A 554 12.07 22.42 -10.91
CA PHE A 554 12.59 23.73 -11.32
C PHE A 554 11.47 24.72 -11.63
N ALA A 555 10.39 24.28 -12.28
CA ALA A 555 9.22 25.12 -12.54
C ALA A 555 8.58 25.65 -11.25
N HIS A 556 8.51 24.83 -10.19
CA HIS A 556 8.00 25.25 -8.88
C HIS A 556 8.83 26.39 -8.28
N TYR A 557 10.16 26.27 -8.30
CA TYR A 557 11.06 27.29 -7.75
C TYR A 557 11.08 28.57 -8.57
N VAL A 558 11.16 28.47 -9.91
CA VAL A 558 11.17 29.64 -10.79
C VAL A 558 9.92 30.47 -10.60
N ARG A 559 8.75 29.82 -10.49
CA ARG A 559 7.49 30.51 -10.20
C ARG A 559 7.57 31.33 -8.91
N LEU A 560 8.09 30.75 -7.83
CA LEU A 560 8.19 31.44 -6.54
C LEU A 560 9.18 32.60 -6.57
N ILE A 561 10.34 32.41 -7.20
CA ILE A 561 11.33 33.49 -7.38
C ILE A 561 10.72 34.69 -8.09
N ILE A 562 9.91 34.44 -9.13
CA ILE A 562 9.23 35.50 -9.89
C ILE A 562 8.05 36.08 -9.11
N ALA A 563 7.29 35.26 -8.38
CA ALA A 563 6.15 35.72 -7.57
C ALA A 563 6.59 36.71 -6.48
N GLU A 564 7.66 36.41 -5.75
CA GLU A 564 8.24 37.29 -4.71
C GLU A 564 8.74 38.62 -5.29
N ARG A 565 9.12 38.64 -6.58
CA ARG A 565 9.63 39.83 -7.29
C ARG A 565 8.56 40.56 -8.07
N THR A 566 7.32 40.09 -8.05
CA THR A 566 6.23 40.73 -8.76
C THR A 566 5.96 42.10 -8.14
N GLY A 567 6.06 43.17 -8.94
CA GLY A 567 5.97 44.55 -8.48
C GLY A 567 7.32 45.26 -8.27
N ALA A 568 8.44 44.53 -8.35
CA ALA A 568 9.77 45.14 -8.37
C ALA A 568 10.08 45.77 -9.75
N PHE A 569 10.85 46.85 -9.75
CA PHE A 569 11.37 47.46 -10.98
C PHE A 569 12.50 46.58 -11.55
N GLN A 570 12.17 45.64 -12.44
CA GLN A 570 13.13 44.76 -13.12
C GLN A 570 12.93 44.77 -14.63
N SER A 571 14.02 44.90 -15.36
CA SER A 571 14.06 44.76 -16.82
C SER A 571 14.17 43.28 -17.24
N ARG A 572 13.82 42.99 -18.50
CA ARG A 572 13.96 41.66 -19.12
C ARG A 572 15.36 41.05 -18.89
N VAL A 573 16.40 41.86 -19.09
CA VAL A 573 17.80 41.42 -19.01
C VAL A 573 18.19 41.11 -17.56
N GLU A 574 17.72 41.90 -16.60
CA GLU A 574 17.96 41.64 -15.18
C GLU A 574 17.25 40.38 -14.69
N SER A 575 16.01 40.14 -15.14
CA SER A 575 15.28 38.90 -14.84
C SER A 575 15.95 37.67 -15.46
N GLU A 576 16.46 37.78 -16.69
CA GLU A 576 17.22 36.72 -17.36
C GLU A 576 18.50 36.39 -16.60
N ARG A 577 19.30 37.41 -16.26
CA ARG A 577 20.53 37.26 -15.48
C ARG A 577 20.27 36.63 -14.11
N LEU A 578 19.25 37.10 -13.40
CA LEU A 578 18.87 36.54 -12.11
C LEU A 578 18.64 35.02 -12.20
N LEU A 579 17.75 34.62 -13.12
CA LEU A 579 17.35 33.23 -13.23
C LEU A 579 18.53 32.37 -13.68
N GLN A 580 19.39 32.90 -14.56
CA GLN A 580 20.62 32.24 -14.99
C GLN A 580 21.63 32.07 -13.83
N ASP A 581 21.92 33.13 -13.07
CA ASP A 581 22.82 33.07 -11.89
C ASP A 581 22.28 32.12 -10.80
N TRP A 582 20.95 31.97 -10.70
CA TRP A 582 20.32 31.02 -9.78
C TRP A 582 20.48 29.57 -10.25
N ILE A 583 20.18 29.28 -11.53
CA ILE A 583 20.18 27.90 -12.03
C ILE A 583 21.59 27.32 -12.14
N GLU A 584 22.60 28.15 -12.41
CA GLU A 584 24.00 27.75 -12.51
C GLU A 584 24.55 27.10 -11.23
N ARG A 585 23.96 27.41 -10.05
CA ARG A 585 24.32 26.78 -8.77
C ARG A 585 24.01 25.28 -8.71
N TYR A 586 23.15 24.80 -9.60
CA TYR A 586 22.70 23.40 -9.65
C TYR A 586 23.22 22.66 -10.88
N VAL A 587 24.16 23.26 -11.61
CA VAL A 587 24.80 22.68 -12.79
C VAL A 587 26.18 22.17 -12.41
N ALA A 588 26.46 20.90 -12.74
CA ALA A 588 27.81 20.37 -12.72
C ALA A 588 28.26 20.07 -14.15
N SER A 589 29.42 20.59 -14.55
CA SER A 589 29.94 20.43 -15.92
C SER A 589 30.96 19.29 -16.06
N ASP A 590 31.34 18.64 -14.96
CA ASP A 590 32.32 17.57 -14.97
C ASP A 590 31.68 16.23 -15.34
N ASP A 591 32.11 15.65 -16.46
CA ASP A 591 31.67 14.34 -16.94
C ASP A 591 32.32 13.17 -16.16
N THR A 592 33.44 13.42 -15.47
CA THR A 592 34.18 12.41 -14.68
C THR A 592 33.72 12.29 -13.24
N ALA A 593 32.76 13.13 -12.81
CA ALA A 593 32.19 13.12 -11.48
C ALA A 593 31.62 11.75 -11.09
N THR A 594 31.72 11.41 -9.80
CA THR A 594 31.13 10.18 -9.21
C THR A 594 29.62 10.16 -9.39
N LEU A 595 29.02 8.97 -9.37
CA LEU A 595 27.56 8.81 -9.50
C LEU A 595 26.80 9.60 -8.42
N ASP A 596 27.30 9.59 -7.18
CA ASP A 596 26.73 10.38 -6.10
C ASP A 596 26.82 11.90 -6.36
N ALA A 597 27.95 12.39 -6.90
CA ALA A 597 28.07 13.80 -7.26
C ALA A 597 27.11 14.17 -8.42
N LYS A 598 26.94 13.29 -9.40
CA LYS A 598 25.96 13.46 -10.49
C LYS A 598 24.51 13.38 -10.01
N ALA A 599 24.23 12.63 -8.96
CA ALA A 599 22.91 12.56 -8.34
C ALA A 599 22.59 13.82 -7.50
N GLN A 600 23.62 14.49 -6.96
CA GLN A 600 23.47 15.74 -6.21
C GLN A 600 23.20 16.96 -7.11
N TYR A 601 23.82 17.01 -8.28
CA TYR A 601 23.60 18.06 -9.29
C TYR A 601 22.82 17.49 -10.46
N PRO A 602 21.51 17.74 -10.57
CA PRO A 602 20.67 17.09 -11.58
C PRO A 602 20.95 17.54 -13.01
N LEU A 603 21.57 18.72 -13.20
CA LEU A 603 21.78 19.35 -14.49
C LEU A 603 23.26 19.29 -14.89
N ARG A 604 23.48 18.93 -16.16
CA ARG A 604 24.76 19.04 -16.85
C ARG A 604 24.96 20.44 -17.46
N GLU A 605 23.90 20.97 -18.08
CA GLU A 605 23.88 22.30 -18.69
C GLU A 605 22.49 22.92 -18.49
N ALA A 606 22.44 24.24 -18.29
CA ALA A 606 21.19 24.98 -18.17
C ALA A 606 21.31 26.36 -18.84
N LYS A 607 20.27 26.75 -19.58
CA LYS A 607 20.16 28.07 -20.19
C LYS A 607 18.75 28.61 -20.07
N ILE A 608 18.59 29.85 -19.65
CA ILE A 608 17.30 30.51 -19.53
C ILE A 608 17.25 31.69 -20.50
N GLN A 609 16.15 31.81 -21.24
CA GLN A 609 15.88 32.93 -22.14
C GLN A 609 14.58 33.59 -21.74
N VAL A 610 14.59 34.92 -21.58
CA VAL A 610 13.37 35.68 -21.23
C VAL A 610 12.96 36.53 -22.43
N ALA A 611 11.76 36.29 -22.94
CA ALA A 611 11.15 37.03 -24.04
C ALA A 611 9.97 37.88 -23.53
N GLU A 612 9.72 39.03 -24.13
CA GLU A 612 8.51 39.82 -23.83
C GLU A 612 7.32 39.27 -24.62
N VAL A 613 6.16 39.17 -23.97
CA VAL A 613 4.94 38.68 -24.60
C VAL A 613 4.34 39.77 -25.47
N SER A 614 4.29 39.52 -26.77
CA SER A 614 3.65 40.41 -27.75
C SER A 614 2.23 40.80 -27.30
N ARG A 615 1.93 42.11 -27.36
CA ARG A 615 0.64 42.72 -27.00
C ARG A 615 0.33 42.83 -25.50
N LYS A 616 1.27 42.51 -24.60
CA LYS A 616 1.14 42.75 -23.15
C LYS A 616 2.45 43.31 -22.56
N PRO A 617 2.63 44.64 -22.53
CA PRO A 617 3.85 45.23 -22.01
C PRO A 617 4.03 44.89 -20.54
N GLY A 618 5.28 44.57 -20.15
CA GLY A 618 5.61 44.14 -18.78
C GLY A 618 5.27 42.68 -18.47
N SER A 619 4.76 41.91 -19.43
CA SER A 619 4.62 40.46 -19.32
C SER A 619 5.80 39.74 -19.98
N TYR A 620 6.52 38.93 -19.22
CA TYR A 620 7.66 38.16 -19.70
C TYR A 620 7.34 36.66 -19.75
N GLN A 621 7.93 35.97 -20.72
CA GLN A 621 7.93 34.52 -20.85
C GLN A 621 9.37 34.02 -20.71
N ALA A 622 9.61 33.18 -19.70
CA ALA A 622 10.89 32.50 -19.54
C ALA A 622 10.84 31.12 -20.23
N ILE A 623 11.84 30.83 -21.05
CA ILE A 623 12.06 29.53 -21.69
C ILE A 623 13.31 28.93 -21.05
N LEU A 624 13.14 27.76 -20.41
CA LEU A 624 14.21 27.06 -19.71
C LEU A 624 14.68 25.86 -20.56
N PHE A 625 15.94 25.89 -20.96
CA PHE A 625 16.62 24.78 -21.63
C PHE A 625 17.44 24.03 -20.59
N LEU A 626 16.95 22.85 -20.18
CA LEU A 626 17.54 22.04 -19.12
C LEU A 626 18.10 20.76 -19.73
N ARG A 627 19.40 20.49 -19.50
CA ARG A 627 20.06 19.26 -19.92
C ARG A 627 20.48 18.47 -18.67
N PRO A 628 19.76 17.41 -18.30
CA PRO A 628 20.12 16.57 -17.15
C PRO A 628 21.27 15.60 -17.46
N TYR A 629 21.88 15.03 -16.41
CA TYR A 629 22.85 13.95 -16.56
C TYR A 629 22.20 12.66 -17.10
N PHE A 630 22.97 11.91 -17.89
CA PHE A 630 22.52 10.67 -18.51
C PHE A 630 22.76 9.46 -17.61
N GLN A 631 21.78 8.57 -17.54
CA GLN A 631 21.93 7.22 -17.01
C GLN A 631 21.74 6.20 -18.14
N LEU A 632 22.40 5.05 -18.03
CA LEU A 632 22.33 3.97 -19.03
C LEU A 632 20.96 3.29 -18.94
N ASP A 633 20.14 3.45 -19.98
CA ASP A 633 18.79 2.87 -20.05
C ASP A 633 18.72 1.55 -20.84
N ALA A 634 19.75 1.21 -21.64
CA ALA A 634 19.69 0.07 -22.56
C ALA A 634 20.87 -0.90 -22.38
N PRO A 635 20.65 -2.23 -22.47
CA PRO A 635 21.74 -3.18 -22.66
C PRO A 635 22.40 -2.94 -24.03
N ALA A 636 23.72 -2.79 -24.05
CA ALA A 636 24.47 -2.61 -25.28
C ALA A 636 24.37 -3.89 -26.13
N THR A 637 23.72 -3.82 -27.29
CA THR A 637 23.79 -4.88 -28.29
C THR A 637 25.17 -4.87 -28.94
N LEU A 638 25.99 -5.86 -28.61
CA LEU A 638 27.27 -6.11 -29.28
C LEU A 638 26.98 -6.62 -30.69
N ARG A 639 27.30 -5.82 -31.71
CA ARG A 639 27.32 -6.25 -33.11
C ARG A 639 28.75 -6.64 -33.48
N LEU A 640 29.01 -7.93 -33.63
CA LEU A 640 30.27 -8.41 -34.18
C LEU A 640 30.20 -8.27 -35.72
N VAL A 641 30.92 -7.30 -36.28
CA VAL A 641 31.10 -7.17 -37.74
C VAL A 641 32.46 -7.78 -38.06
N VAL A 642 32.46 -8.90 -38.77
CA VAL A 642 33.68 -9.49 -39.34
C VAL A 642 33.69 -9.12 -40.82
N ASP A 643 34.64 -8.26 -41.21
CA ASP A 643 34.90 -8.00 -42.63
C ASP A 643 35.60 -9.22 -43.24
N LEU A 644 34.88 -9.96 -44.09
CA LEU A 644 35.43 -11.06 -44.88
C LEU A 644 35.87 -10.53 -46.25
N ARG A 645 36.83 -9.59 -46.29
CA ARG A 645 37.62 -9.19 -47.47
C ARG A 645 38.60 -8.05 -47.15
N ASP A 646 39.81 -8.41 -46.76
CA ASP A 646 41.00 -7.61 -47.09
C ASP A 646 41.71 -8.32 -48.26
N ALA A 647 41.36 -7.94 -49.48
CA ALA A 647 41.97 -8.44 -50.71
C ALA A 647 43.10 -7.53 -51.20
N GLU A 648 43.88 -6.93 -50.28
CA GLU A 648 45.08 -6.14 -50.59
C GLU A 648 46.34 -6.58 -49.83
N ALA A 649 46.38 -7.84 -49.36
CA ALA A 649 47.60 -8.46 -48.80
C ALA A 649 48.24 -9.54 -49.69
N TYR A 650 47.85 -9.62 -50.97
CA TYR A 650 48.52 -10.44 -52.00
C TYR A 650 48.80 -9.62 -53.26
N ARG A 651 49.78 -8.72 -53.18
CA ARG A 651 50.63 -8.32 -54.31
C ARG A 651 52.04 -8.09 -53.85
#